data_AF-A0A1M6EF95-F1
#
_entry.id   AF-A0A1M6EF95-F1
#
_cell.length_a   1.000
_cell.length_b   1.000
_cell.length_c   1.000
_cell.angle_alpha   90.00
_cell.angle_beta   90.00
_cell.angle_gamma   90.00
#
_symmetry.space_group_name_H-M   'P 1'
#
loop_
_entity.id
_entity.type
_entity.pdbx_description
1 polymer ?
#
loop_
_entity_poly.entity_id
_entity_poly.type
_entity_poly.pdbx_seq_one_letter_code
_entity_poly.pdbx_strand_id
1 'polypeptide(L)'
;MKKITRISITIVLLAFILQIWMPHASSDPIHRGELRGLWVATVLNIDYPSKPTEEPEVLKAEALKILDHAADMGLNAVFLQVRPASDAIYKSRYFPWSKYLTGKQGQAPKDGFDPLAFWIAEAHNRGIELHAWINPYRGTKKTAVELNHDLASLDATNPIRLKPDWIVKHTDGNFYYDPGLPEVRQLVIDGVLEIIENYDIDGIHFDDYFYPGKDFNDKAAYEKYGKGYSNINDWRRENVNLLIRDLSEAIKQTQKNIRFGISPFGIWANSNTNPLGSDTKGMQSYYDQFADTRKWVKEGWIDYIAPQIYWNIGFAVADYSKLLSWWKDTVNGTEVDLYIGQAAYRAGNPDPSSPWYGISEIEKQLQLNTHSPEVKGSIFFSYKSFENNPALAGAVKAFYEKKDGFTVRVPVSVSRPADNIKTGLSQYYLNGASDPEQPLFLNGKPVENRSPQGYFGILVPLEKGANQFTFSQEGSYVTRVIFRETPSAAAKKLSAAEIPAASVFPKEQEYRTPGEKITLSCQAPIGSKVTVNLGGKSYTMKPSGLSASGQGIFADTYTHVYTIPTYAGTPRIIDLGTPVYTMNYKGATKTSKAPAKIGVVMKNAPFYAEVVKSVADTYSTPTTGNGAAYELYSGMTDYVTGMTGNFVRLSSGQWINKKDVKTYATQSPLTTKIQKAEYSTGEKWDTLNIDLSKLTTVFSSFDGNVVKLDISAAAGGVIPTLPEEAMVSSVAVLQNTNSLQYTLTLKKDHFIEGYFIEKTPTGIALMLKRPVVSVGGDQPLAGITIMIDPGHGGSDTGALGPLGAANAEKSINLNTALKLQQELEQLGAIVLMTRNTDIDVSLEERLAASRNARPDLFISIHANSMGDNVDIAKIDGFSVFYREKLAQLASEKVFMHTLDTLKRNSKGLHNKNFYVTRGTWAPSILIESGFVPNPYEYEWLINDEDQALLAKTLAEAILQYFSTPKSPIK
;
A
#
# COMPACT_ATOMS: atom_id res chain seq x y z
N MET A 1 36.65 -77.97 -16.84
CA MET A 1 36.80 -78.74 -15.59
C MET A 1 37.20 -77.79 -14.46
N LYS A 2 36.41 -77.82 -13.37
CA LYS A 2 36.66 -77.41 -11.96
C LYS A 2 37.10 -75.96 -11.61
N LYS A 3 36.09 -75.12 -11.36
CA LYS A 3 35.68 -74.54 -10.05
C LYS A 3 36.72 -74.45 -8.89
N ILE A 4 36.76 -73.24 -8.29
CA ILE A 4 36.47 -72.90 -6.86
C ILE A 4 37.63 -72.59 -5.87
N THR A 5 37.64 -71.30 -5.43
CA THR A 5 37.91 -70.72 -4.08
C THR A 5 39.32 -70.72 -3.48
N ARG A 6 39.73 -69.80 -2.58
CA ARG A 6 39.06 -68.76 -1.74
C ARG A 6 40.16 -67.83 -1.18
N ILE A 7 39.78 -66.56 -0.94
CA ILE A 7 40.10 -65.71 0.22
C ILE A 7 41.57 -65.66 0.68
N SER A 8 42.20 -64.52 0.46
CA SER A 8 42.89 -63.71 1.49
C SER A 8 43.56 -62.52 0.78
N ILE A 9 42.98 -61.33 0.85
CA ILE A 9 43.64 -60.00 0.87
C ILE A 9 42.49 -59.01 1.15
N THR A 10 41.96 -59.09 2.37
CA THR A 10 41.37 -57.94 3.06
C THR A 10 42.47 -57.55 4.03
N ILE A 11 43.32 -56.57 3.70
CA ILE A 11 44.19 -55.79 4.62
C ILE A 11 45.18 -54.86 3.88
N VAL A 12 45.43 -54.99 2.57
CA VAL A 12 46.44 -54.14 1.88
C VAL A 12 45.85 -53.07 0.93
N LEU A 13 44.53 -53.03 0.74
CA LEU A 13 43.85 -52.02 -0.10
C LEU A 13 42.99 -51.02 0.69
N LEU A 14 43.30 -50.82 1.98
CA LEU A 14 42.72 -49.77 2.83
C LEU A 14 43.72 -48.67 3.23
N ALA A 15 44.94 -48.70 2.69
CA ALA A 15 46.01 -47.74 3.01
C ALA A 15 46.30 -46.72 1.88
N PHE A 16 45.49 -46.68 0.81
CA PHE A 16 45.72 -45.78 -0.34
C PHE A 16 44.50 -44.99 -0.83
N ILE A 17 43.40 -44.92 -0.06
CA ILE A 17 42.24 -44.03 -0.33
C ILE A 17 41.76 -43.41 1.00
N LEU A 18 42.69 -42.79 1.71
CA LEU A 18 42.41 -41.93 2.88
C LEU A 18 43.47 -40.82 2.95
N GLN A 19 43.78 -40.21 1.80
CA GLN A 19 44.19 -38.82 1.76
C GLN A 19 42.96 -38.00 1.40
N ILE A 20 42.07 -37.97 2.39
CA ILE A 20 41.11 -36.90 2.57
C ILE A 20 41.90 -35.60 2.47
N TRP A 21 41.40 -34.67 1.67
CA TRP A 21 41.76 -33.27 1.72
C TRP A 21 41.72 -32.81 3.19
N MET A 22 42.85 -32.85 3.88
CA MET A 22 43.10 -31.89 4.94
C MET A 22 43.34 -30.58 4.20
N PRO A 23 42.48 -29.55 4.36
CA PRO A 23 42.88 -28.23 3.95
C PRO A 23 44.15 -27.92 4.76
N HIS A 24 45.27 -27.82 4.06
CA HIS A 24 46.36 -27.02 4.60
C HIS A 24 45.73 -25.65 4.79
N ALA A 25 45.61 -25.21 6.04
CA ALA A 25 45.35 -23.82 6.34
C ALA A 25 46.52 -23.03 5.77
N SER A 26 46.42 -22.64 4.50
CA SER A 26 47.22 -21.55 3.99
C SER A 26 46.76 -20.32 4.76
N SER A 27 47.68 -19.73 5.50
CA SER A 27 47.58 -18.38 6.03
C SER A 27 47.66 -17.35 4.88
N ASP A 28 46.85 -17.53 3.85
CA ASP A 28 46.50 -16.47 2.92
C ASP A 28 45.44 -15.60 3.59
N PRO A 29 45.54 -14.26 3.49
CA PRO A 29 44.57 -13.36 4.10
C PRO A 29 43.20 -13.68 3.52
N ILE A 30 42.26 -14.05 4.38
CA ILE A 30 40.84 -14.17 4.05
C ILE A 30 40.50 -13.02 3.11
N HIS A 31 40.01 -13.34 1.91
CA HIS A 31 39.43 -12.36 0.99
C HIS A 31 38.41 -11.54 1.80
N ARG A 32 38.81 -10.32 2.22
CA ARG A 32 38.01 -9.50 3.14
C ARG A 32 36.80 -8.99 2.38
N GLY A 33 35.68 -9.69 2.53
CA GLY A 33 34.37 -9.20 2.09
C GLY A 33 33.96 -7.94 2.85
N GLU A 34 32.82 -7.37 2.48
CA GLU A 34 32.22 -6.27 3.22
C GLU A 34 31.94 -6.65 4.69
N LEU A 35 32.24 -5.76 5.64
CA LEU A 35 31.87 -5.94 7.05
C LEU A 35 30.36 -5.72 7.25
N ARG A 36 29.72 -6.68 7.91
CA ARG A 36 28.29 -6.69 8.24
C ARG A 36 28.14 -6.93 9.72
N GLY A 37 28.20 -5.83 10.47
CA GLY A 37 28.33 -5.83 11.91
C GLY A 37 27.01 -5.73 12.67
N LEU A 38 26.96 -6.31 13.86
CA LEU A 38 25.88 -6.13 14.82
C LEU A 38 26.42 -5.70 16.18
N TRP A 39 25.96 -4.57 16.72
CA TRP A 39 26.22 -4.24 18.12
C TRP A 39 25.30 -5.05 19.05
N VAL A 40 25.92 -5.64 20.08
CA VAL A 40 25.24 -6.35 21.17
C VAL A 40 25.62 -5.66 22.48
N ALA A 41 24.76 -4.75 22.93
CA ALA A 41 24.93 -3.95 24.13
C ALA A 41 24.50 -4.70 25.38
N THR A 42 25.35 -4.67 26.41
CA THR A 42 25.11 -5.33 27.69
C THR A 42 24.77 -4.36 28.81
N VAL A 43 25.16 -3.09 28.67
CA VAL A 43 24.76 -2.03 29.57
C VAL A 43 23.23 -1.95 29.63
N LEU A 44 22.69 -1.89 30.85
CA LEU A 44 21.24 -1.87 31.10
C LEU A 44 20.46 -3.07 30.50
N ASN A 45 21.14 -4.16 30.14
CA ASN A 45 20.52 -5.33 29.53
C ASN A 45 19.75 -5.00 28.23
N ILE A 46 20.28 -4.06 27.41
CA ILE A 46 19.65 -3.64 26.14
C ILE A 46 19.47 -4.85 25.20
N ASP A 47 20.54 -5.59 24.96
CA ASP A 47 20.53 -6.77 24.08
C ASP A 47 20.85 -8.07 24.86
N TYR A 48 21.89 -8.06 25.71
CA TYR A 48 22.37 -9.30 26.37
C TYR A 48 22.95 -9.09 27.77
N PRO A 49 22.68 -10.01 28.73
CA PRO A 49 21.54 -10.91 28.72
C PRO A 49 20.24 -10.10 28.84
N SER A 50 19.11 -10.68 28.43
CA SER A 50 17.80 -10.01 28.49
C SER A 50 17.40 -9.64 29.92
N LYS A 51 17.87 -10.44 30.89
CA LYS A 51 17.80 -10.17 32.34
C LYS A 51 19.05 -10.72 33.01
N PRO A 52 19.51 -10.11 34.11
CA PRO A 52 20.64 -10.65 34.84
C PRO A 52 20.33 -12.04 35.42
N THR A 53 21.28 -12.96 35.33
CA THR A 53 21.17 -14.34 35.81
C THR A 53 22.56 -14.94 36.07
N GLU A 54 22.65 -15.82 37.05
CA GLU A 54 23.88 -16.60 37.31
C GLU A 54 23.91 -17.92 36.54
N GLU A 55 22.80 -18.31 35.89
CA GLU A 55 22.61 -19.62 35.25
C GLU A 55 23.28 -19.69 33.86
N PRO A 56 24.33 -20.51 33.66
CA PRO A 56 25.05 -20.60 32.40
C PRO A 56 24.17 -20.99 31.21
N GLU A 57 23.21 -21.90 31.40
CA GLU A 57 22.36 -22.38 30.32
C GLU A 57 21.47 -21.30 29.73
N VAL A 58 21.02 -20.33 30.54
CA VAL A 58 20.26 -19.17 30.06
C VAL A 58 21.17 -18.24 29.26
N LEU A 59 22.36 -17.94 29.79
CA LEU A 59 23.35 -17.08 29.13
C LEU A 59 23.81 -17.67 27.79
N LYS A 60 24.01 -18.98 27.71
CA LYS A 60 24.37 -19.68 26.47
C LYS A 60 23.23 -19.64 25.46
N ALA A 61 22.01 -19.95 25.88
CA ALA A 61 20.85 -19.98 24.99
C ALA A 61 20.58 -18.61 24.34
N GLU A 62 20.68 -17.52 25.11
CA GLU A 62 20.53 -16.17 24.58
C GLU A 62 21.67 -15.77 23.64
N ALA A 63 22.92 -16.14 23.96
CA ALA A 63 24.06 -15.89 23.09
C ALA A 63 23.93 -16.61 21.74
N LEU A 64 23.57 -17.90 21.77
CA LEU A 64 23.30 -18.70 20.57
C LEU A 64 22.19 -18.08 19.73
N LYS A 65 21.09 -17.67 20.35
CA LYS A 65 19.97 -17.02 19.66
C LYS A 65 20.42 -15.75 18.91
N ILE A 66 21.24 -14.92 19.54
CA ILE A 66 21.75 -13.69 18.92
C ILE A 66 22.65 -14.03 17.73
N LEU A 67 23.57 -14.98 17.90
CA LEU A 67 24.49 -15.41 16.85
C LEU A 67 23.78 -16.08 15.67
N ASP A 68 22.75 -16.90 15.94
CA ASP A 68 21.91 -17.52 14.91
C ASP A 68 21.13 -16.47 14.12
N HIS A 69 20.58 -15.45 14.78
CA HIS A 69 19.93 -14.33 14.09
C HIS A 69 20.91 -13.52 13.24
N ALA A 70 22.12 -13.27 13.75
CA ALA A 70 23.15 -12.56 12.99
C ALA A 70 23.53 -13.36 11.72
N ALA A 71 23.78 -14.66 11.86
CA ALA A 71 24.08 -15.54 10.74
C ALA A 71 22.93 -15.60 9.72
N ASP A 72 21.67 -15.73 10.17
CA ASP A 72 20.51 -15.78 9.28
C ASP A 72 20.32 -14.52 8.43
N MET A 73 20.68 -13.35 8.98
CA MET A 73 20.67 -12.08 8.26
C MET A 73 21.88 -11.87 7.35
N GLY A 74 22.82 -12.82 7.31
CA GLY A 74 24.07 -12.70 6.55
C GLY A 74 25.09 -11.75 7.19
N LEU A 75 24.97 -11.46 8.48
CA LEU A 75 25.95 -10.66 9.23
C LEU A 75 27.17 -11.52 9.57
N ASN A 76 28.36 -10.93 9.50
CA ASN A 76 29.65 -11.62 9.64
C ASN A 76 30.52 -11.09 10.79
N ALA A 77 30.04 -10.10 11.55
CA ALA A 77 30.73 -9.60 12.74
C ALA A 77 29.75 -9.23 13.86
N VAL A 78 30.12 -9.54 15.10
CA VAL A 78 29.41 -9.13 16.32
C VAL A 78 30.34 -8.30 17.19
N PHE A 79 29.84 -7.14 17.61
CA PHE A 79 30.50 -6.20 18.51
C PHE A 79 29.88 -6.34 19.90
N LEU A 80 30.41 -7.27 20.69
CA LEU A 80 29.87 -7.63 22.00
C LEU A 80 30.42 -6.71 23.08
N GLN A 81 29.55 -6.04 23.83
CA GLN A 81 29.97 -5.15 24.92
C GLN A 81 30.50 -5.93 26.13
N VAL A 82 31.81 -6.18 26.18
CA VAL A 82 32.44 -6.95 27.26
C VAL A 82 32.78 -6.10 28.49
N ARG A 83 32.87 -4.78 28.33
CA ARG A 83 33.13 -3.82 29.42
C ARG A 83 32.18 -2.61 29.32
N PRO A 84 30.99 -2.68 29.93
CA PRO A 84 29.98 -1.62 29.84
C PRO A 84 30.19 -0.44 30.80
N ALA A 85 30.68 -0.66 32.03
CA ALA A 85 30.87 0.38 33.05
C ALA A 85 31.90 -0.03 34.13
N SER A 86 33.19 -0.03 33.78
CA SER A 86 34.30 -0.42 34.67
C SER A 86 34.13 -1.78 35.35
N ASP A 87 33.58 -2.72 34.59
CA ASP A 87 33.29 -4.09 34.96
C ASP A 87 33.48 -5.00 33.74
N ALA A 88 33.43 -6.32 33.93
CA ALA A 88 33.74 -7.30 32.89
C ALA A 88 32.64 -8.37 32.76
N ILE A 89 32.34 -8.76 31.53
CA ILE A 89 31.50 -9.94 31.19
C ILE A 89 32.41 -11.16 30.89
N TYR A 90 33.62 -11.12 31.42
CA TYR A 90 34.67 -12.13 31.29
C TYR A 90 35.48 -12.15 32.58
N LYS A 91 36.31 -13.18 32.74
CA LYS A 91 37.17 -13.29 33.92
C LYS A 91 38.33 -12.30 33.81
N SER A 92 38.32 -11.26 34.64
CA SER A 92 39.35 -10.21 34.65
C SER A 92 40.11 -10.15 35.97
N ARG A 93 41.40 -9.78 35.91
CA ARG A 93 42.27 -9.44 37.05
C ARG A 93 42.19 -7.97 37.43
N TYR A 94 41.60 -7.13 36.58
CA TYR A 94 41.47 -5.69 36.78
C TYR A 94 40.04 -5.26 37.13
N PHE A 95 39.03 -5.87 36.50
CA PHE A 95 37.65 -5.43 36.61
C PHE A 95 36.77 -6.50 37.27
N PRO A 96 35.86 -6.11 38.18
CA PRO A 96 34.91 -7.06 38.77
C PRO A 96 33.90 -7.54 37.71
N TRP A 97 33.29 -8.69 37.94
CA TRP A 97 32.17 -9.17 37.12
C TRP A 97 31.05 -8.12 37.03
N SER A 98 30.46 -7.98 35.84
CA SER A 98 29.45 -6.97 35.59
C SER A 98 28.14 -7.27 36.30
N LYS A 99 27.54 -6.22 36.87
CA LYS A 99 26.19 -6.29 37.44
C LYS A 99 25.13 -6.60 36.38
N TYR A 100 25.37 -6.27 35.10
CA TYR A 100 24.41 -6.57 34.03
C TYR A 100 24.37 -8.06 33.69
N LEU A 101 25.41 -8.81 34.05
CA LEU A 101 25.45 -10.26 33.83
C LEU A 101 24.61 -11.00 34.87
N THR A 102 24.88 -10.78 36.17
CA THR A 102 24.32 -11.59 37.27
C THR A 102 23.40 -10.82 38.22
N GLY A 103 23.29 -9.50 38.06
CA GLY A 103 22.49 -8.61 38.90
C GLY A 103 23.29 -7.98 40.03
N LYS A 104 24.53 -8.43 40.26
CA LYS A 104 25.41 -7.94 41.31
C LYS A 104 26.85 -7.83 40.81
N GLN A 105 27.45 -6.66 40.96
CA GLN A 105 28.86 -6.46 40.58
C GLN A 105 29.78 -7.35 41.44
N GLY A 106 30.80 -7.92 40.82
CA GLY A 106 31.75 -8.85 41.46
C GLY A 106 31.26 -10.31 41.51
N GLN A 107 29.98 -10.58 41.22
CA GLN A 107 29.41 -11.93 41.21
C GLN A 107 29.59 -12.61 39.85
N ALA A 108 30.34 -13.71 39.82
CA ALA A 108 30.53 -14.55 38.64
C ALA A 108 29.29 -15.42 38.33
N PRO A 109 29.11 -15.86 37.07
CA PRO A 109 28.20 -16.96 36.74
C PRO A 109 28.54 -18.26 37.48
N LYS A 110 27.56 -19.15 37.61
CA LYS A 110 27.75 -20.48 38.23
C LYS A 110 28.68 -21.37 37.40
N ASP A 111 29.17 -22.43 38.05
CA ASP A 111 29.94 -23.51 37.45
C ASP A 111 31.23 -23.08 36.71
N GLY A 112 31.73 -21.87 37.00
CA GLY A 112 32.92 -21.33 36.37
C GLY A 112 32.72 -20.94 34.90
N PHE A 113 31.47 -20.72 34.47
CA PHE A 113 31.17 -20.32 33.10
C PHE A 113 31.80 -18.97 32.74
N ASP A 114 32.58 -18.95 31.66
CA ASP A 114 33.15 -17.74 31.07
C ASP A 114 32.36 -17.34 29.81
N PRO A 115 31.53 -16.28 29.88
CA PRO A 115 30.69 -15.89 28.77
C PRO A 115 31.48 -15.50 27.52
N LEU A 116 32.58 -14.74 27.67
CA LEU A 116 33.32 -14.25 26.50
C LEU A 116 33.97 -15.40 25.72
N ALA A 117 34.54 -16.38 26.43
CA ALA A 117 35.09 -17.58 25.78
C ALA A 117 34.01 -18.35 24.99
N PHE A 118 32.80 -18.46 25.55
CA PHE A 118 31.67 -19.12 24.87
C PHE A 118 31.20 -18.34 23.63
N TRP A 119 31.05 -17.02 23.76
CA TRP A 119 30.65 -16.15 22.64
C TRP A 119 31.62 -16.23 21.47
N ILE A 120 32.93 -16.23 21.74
CA ILE A 120 33.97 -16.33 20.71
C ILE A 120 33.86 -17.66 19.99
N ALA A 121 33.85 -18.76 20.73
CA ALA A 121 33.78 -20.11 20.15
C ALA A 121 32.54 -20.27 19.26
N GLU A 122 31.37 -19.82 19.72
CA GLU A 122 30.12 -19.94 18.98
C GLU A 122 29.99 -18.97 17.81
N ALA A 123 30.59 -17.79 17.89
CA ALA A 123 30.67 -16.85 16.77
C ALA A 123 31.56 -17.44 15.66
N HIS A 124 32.75 -17.91 16.01
CA HIS A 124 33.69 -18.53 15.07
C HIS A 124 33.11 -19.80 14.42
N ASN A 125 32.38 -20.63 15.17
CA ASN A 125 31.65 -21.78 14.62
C ASN A 125 30.66 -21.42 13.51
N ARG A 126 30.20 -20.16 13.46
CA ARG A 126 29.28 -19.61 12.45
C ARG A 126 29.97 -18.75 11.40
N GLY A 127 31.30 -18.64 11.44
CA GLY A 127 32.04 -17.72 10.57
C GLY A 127 31.80 -16.24 10.89
N ILE A 128 31.42 -15.93 12.13
CA ILE A 128 31.20 -14.57 12.63
C ILE A 128 32.43 -14.14 13.41
N GLU A 129 33.00 -12.99 13.06
CA GLU A 129 34.04 -12.34 13.84
C GLU A 129 33.49 -11.78 15.15
N LEU A 130 34.24 -11.88 16.25
CA LEU A 130 33.90 -11.26 17.52
C LEU A 130 34.85 -10.12 17.87
N HIS A 131 34.28 -8.91 17.90
CA HIS A 131 34.97 -7.70 18.34
C HIS A 131 34.55 -7.39 19.78
N ALA A 132 35.52 -7.36 20.69
CA ALA A 132 35.29 -7.01 22.09
C ALA A 132 35.07 -5.51 22.24
N TRP A 133 33.83 -5.11 22.51
CA TRP A 133 33.43 -3.72 22.70
C TRP A 133 33.62 -3.28 24.16
N ILE A 134 34.39 -2.21 24.33
CA ILE A 134 34.79 -1.66 25.62
C ILE A 134 34.40 -0.18 25.68
N ASN A 135 33.82 0.22 26.81
CA ASN A 135 33.76 1.62 27.18
C ASN A 135 35.00 1.98 28.02
N PRO A 136 35.87 2.90 27.55
CA PRO A 136 37.16 3.14 28.20
C PRO A 136 37.03 3.84 29.55
N TYR A 137 36.20 4.90 29.63
CA TYR A 137 36.20 5.80 30.79
C TYR A 137 34.93 5.75 31.64
N ARG A 138 33.82 5.20 31.14
CA ARG A 138 32.60 5.09 31.95
C ARG A 138 32.87 4.20 33.15
N GLY A 139 32.71 4.80 34.33
CA GLY A 139 32.89 4.12 35.57
C GLY A 139 31.60 3.56 36.16
N THR A 140 30.52 4.34 36.09
CA THR A 140 29.18 3.90 36.49
C THR A 140 28.12 4.36 35.51
N LYS A 141 26.96 3.72 35.55
CA LYS A 141 25.73 4.18 34.90
C LYS A 141 24.58 4.07 35.88
N LYS A 142 24.07 5.21 36.32
CA LYS A 142 22.95 5.36 37.24
C LYS A 142 21.65 5.04 36.53
N THR A 143 20.81 4.27 37.20
CA THR A 143 19.42 4.03 36.78
C THR A 143 18.44 4.67 37.75
N ALA A 144 17.19 4.88 37.32
CA ALA A 144 16.15 5.47 38.17
C ALA A 144 15.77 4.59 39.37
N VAL A 145 16.07 3.29 39.31
CA VAL A 145 15.69 2.30 40.33
C VAL A 145 16.79 2.04 41.36
N GLU A 146 18.00 2.58 41.15
CA GLU A 146 19.10 2.48 42.11
C GLU A 146 18.95 3.50 43.24
N LEU A 147 18.61 3.01 44.44
CA LEU A 147 18.46 3.83 45.65
C LEU A 147 19.79 4.50 46.09
N ASN A 148 20.92 3.82 45.85
CA ASN A 148 22.27 4.31 46.20
C ASN A 148 23.16 4.32 44.95
N HIS A 149 23.93 5.40 44.75
CA HIS A 149 24.85 5.57 43.63
C HIS A 149 26.13 6.30 44.11
N ASP A 150 26.93 5.59 44.89
CA ASP A 150 28.16 6.06 45.53
C ASP A 150 29.29 5.01 45.45
N LEU A 151 30.49 5.38 45.89
CA LEU A 151 31.65 4.48 45.86
C LEU A 151 31.48 3.24 46.76
N ALA A 152 30.74 3.35 47.86
CA ALA A 152 30.54 2.24 48.79
C ALA A 152 29.62 1.16 48.21
N SER A 153 28.75 1.54 47.27
CA SER A 153 27.86 0.63 46.52
C SER A 153 28.58 -0.23 45.46
N LEU A 154 29.82 0.11 45.10
CA LEU A 154 30.62 -0.66 44.14
C LEU A 154 31.32 -1.85 44.82
N ASP A 155 31.62 -2.89 44.04
CA ASP A 155 32.39 -4.03 44.53
C ASP A 155 33.76 -3.57 45.09
N ALA A 156 34.25 -4.23 46.15
CA ALA A 156 35.50 -3.86 46.81
C ALA A 156 36.73 -3.93 45.90
N THR A 157 36.67 -4.74 44.84
CA THR A 157 37.73 -4.89 43.83
C THR A 157 37.62 -3.92 42.66
N ASN A 158 36.54 -3.13 42.58
CA ASN A 158 36.36 -2.18 41.49
C ASN A 158 37.47 -1.10 41.52
N PRO A 159 38.21 -0.85 40.42
CA PRO A 159 39.31 0.12 40.44
C PRO A 159 38.88 1.54 40.81
N ILE A 160 37.63 1.93 40.52
CA ILE A 160 37.06 3.21 40.93
C ILE A 160 37.02 3.34 42.46
N ARG A 161 36.70 2.25 43.15
CA ARG A 161 36.64 2.21 44.61
C ARG A 161 38.04 2.12 45.22
N LEU A 162 38.95 1.40 44.56
CA LEU A 162 40.35 1.25 45.01
C LEU A 162 41.17 2.54 44.82
N LYS A 163 40.83 3.33 43.79
CA LYS A 163 41.55 4.54 43.38
C LYS A 163 40.56 5.71 43.19
N PRO A 164 39.98 6.24 44.28
CA PRO A 164 39.03 7.36 44.19
C PRO A 164 39.64 8.63 43.61
N ASP A 165 40.96 8.79 43.64
CA ASP A 165 41.67 9.93 43.01
C ASP A 165 41.75 9.80 41.46
N TRP A 166 41.35 8.67 40.88
CA TRP A 166 41.37 8.44 39.43
C TRP A 166 40.07 8.82 38.72
N ILE A 167 39.05 9.22 39.48
CA ILE A 167 37.70 9.43 38.95
C ILE A 167 37.18 10.82 39.21
N VAL A 168 36.27 11.24 38.32
CA VAL A 168 35.47 12.45 38.46
C VAL A 168 34.01 12.03 38.52
N LYS A 169 33.28 12.54 39.53
CA LYS A 169 31.83 12.48 39.55
C LYS A 169 31.28 13.63 38.68
N HIS A 170 30.66 13.28 37.57
CA HIS A 170 30.11 14.26 36.63
C HIS A 170 28.72 14.74 37.06
N THR A 171 28.23 15.81 36.46
CA THR A 171 26.94 16.44 36.79
C THR A 171 25.74 15.52 36.54
N ASP A 172 25.89 14.53 35.66
CA ASP A 172 24.88 13.50 35.43
C ASP A 172 24.77 12.47 36.59
N GLY A 173 25.64 12.60 37.59
CA GLY A 173 25.69 11.78 38.79
C GLY A 173 26.54 10.51 38.65
N ASN A 174 27.08 10.21 37.47
CA ASN A 174 27.93 9.05 37.22
C ASN A 174 29.40 9.35 37.54
N PHE A 175 30.16 8.28 37.76
CA PHE A 175 31.61 8.34 37.90
C PHE A 175 32.27 7.97 36.58
N TYR A 176 33.30 8.72 36.22
CA TYR A 176 34.11 8.53 35.04
C TYR A 176 35.58 8.51 35.44
N TYR A 177 36.38 7.67 34.81
CA TYR A 177 37.83 7.79 34.92
C TYR A 177 38.31 9.09 34.28
N ASP A 178 39.27 9.77 34.90
CA ASP A 178 39.88 10.99 34.37
C ASP A 178 40.92 10.64 33.28
N PRO A 179 40.66 10.91 31.99
CA PRO A 179 41.58 10.55 30.91
C PRO A 179 42.90 11.33 30.99
N GLY A 180 42.95 12.43 31.75
CA GLY A 180 44.16 13.22 31.99
C GLY A 180 45.23 12.52 32.80
N LEU A 181 44.87 11.47 33.53
CA LEU A 181 45.80 10.70 34.36
C LEU A 181 46.47 9.59 33.54
N PRO A 182 47.82 9.55 33.45
CA PRO A 182 48.54 8.47 32.75
C PRO A 182 48.18 7.07 33.27
N GLU A 183 47.97 6.93 34.58
CA GLU A 183 47.64 5.66 35.22
C GLU A 183 46.26 5.14 34.81
N VAL A 184 45.31 6.04 34.55
CA VAL A 184 43.99 5.69 34.00
C VAL A 184 44.12 5.15 32.57
N ARG A 185 44.91 5.83 31.72
CA ARG A 185 45.14 5.37 30.35
C ARG A 185 45.81 4.00 30.34
N GLN A 186 46.78 3.79 31.22
CA GLN A 186 47.45 2.50 31.38
C GLN A 186 46.46 1.40 31.84
N LEU A 187 45.56 1.68 32.80
CA LEU A 187 44.53 0.72 33.22
C LEU A 187 43.63 0.28 32.06
N VAL A 188 43.29 1.21 31.15
CA VAL A 188 42.49 0.88 29.95
C VAL A 188 43.30 -0.02 29.01
N ILE A 189 44.57 0.31 28.76
CA ILE A 189 45.48 -0.48 27.92
C ILE A 189 45.66 -1.89 28.51
N ASP A 190 45.96 -1.99 29.80
CA ASP A 190 46.18 -3.27 30.48
C ASP A 190 44.93 -4.17 30.45
N GLY A 191 43.75 -3.57 30.56
CA GLY A 191 42.48 -4.29 30.42
C GLY A 191 42.24 -4.82 29.00
N VAL A 192 42.63 -4.06 27.97
CA VAL A 192 42.56 -4.52 26.57
C VAL A 192 43.57 -5.64 26.33
N LEU A 193 44.82 -5.47 26.79
CA LEU A 193 45.87 -6.48 26.66
C LEU A 193 45.50 -7.77 27.39
N GLU A 194 44.83 -7.70 28.54
CA GLU A 194 44.29 -8.89 29.22
C GLU A 194 43.32 -9.67 28.32
N ILE A 195 42.41 -8.98 27.61
CA ILE A 195 41.47 -9.64 26.71
C ILE A 195 42.25 -10.31 25.57
N ILE A 196 43.16 -9.58 24.94
CA ILE A 196 43.97 -10.09 23.83
C ILE A 196 44.85 -11.27 24.26
N GLU A 197 45.40 -11.26 25.47
CA GLU A 197 46.20 -12.35 26.03
C GLU A 197 45.38 -13.63 26.21
N ASN A 198 44.16 -13.50 26.75
CA ASN A 198 43.37 -14.63 27.23
C ASN A 198 42.31 -15.15 26.25
N TYR A 199 41.92 -14.36 25.24
CA TYR A 199 40.80 -14.66 24.37
C TYR A 199 41.16 -14.50 22.88
N ASP A 200 40.62 -15.38 22.05
CA ASP A 200 40.82 -15.38 20.59
C ASP A 200 39.82 -14.46 19.90
N ILE A 201 39.88 -13.16 20.21
CA ILE A 201 39.02 -12.14 19.60
C ILE A 201 39.56 -11.70 18.23
N ASP A 202 38.68 -11.21 17.35
CA ASP A 202 39.06 -10.69 16.03
C ASP A 202 39.36 -9.18 16.06
N GLY A 203 38.88 -8.49 17.08
CA GLY A 203 39.11 -7.06 17.24
C GLY A 203 38.73 -6.47 18.59
N ILE A 204 39.23 -5.26 18.82
CA ILE A 204 38.89 -4.37 19.92
C ILE A 204 38.07 -3.21 19.35
N HIS A 205 36.97 -2.89 20.03
CA HIS A 205 36.05 -1.84 19.62
C HIS A 205 35.80 -0.84 20.75
N PHE A 206 36.03 0.45 20.52
CA PHE A 206 35.51 1.50 21.41
C PHE A 206 34.29 2.18 20.77
N ASP A 207 33.30 2.57 21.59
CA ASP A 207 32.16 3.37 21.16
C ASP A 207 32.44 4.88 21.28
N ASP A 208 31.40 5.70 21.38
CA ASP A 208 31.45 7.16 21.30
C ASP A 208 31.70 7.87 22.63
N TYR A 209 31.92 7.13 23.72
CA TYR A 209 32.06 7.72 25.06
C TYR A 209 33.52 7.99 25.43
N PHE A 210 33.94 9.23 25.20
CA PHE A 210 35.21 9.78 25.67
C PHE A 210 35.00 10.62 26.94
N TYR A 211 35.17 11.94 26.88
CA TYR A 211 34.71 12.80 27.97
C TYR A 211 33.18 12.95 27.92
N PRO A 212 32.50 13.01 29.08
CA PRO A 212 31.03 13.15 29.13
C PRO A 212 30.55 14.58 28.85
N GLY A 213 31.44 15.58 28.80
CA GLY A 213 31.10 16.97 28.54
C GLY A 213 32.24 17.95 28.85
N LYS A 214 32.03 19.21 28.50
CA LYS A 214 33.00 20.31 28.69
C LYS A 214 33.23 20.70 30.16
N ASP A 215 32.25 20.41 31.01
CA ASP A 215 32.21 20.71 32.44
C ASP A 215 32.89 19.64 33.32
N PHE A 216 33.66 18.74 32.71
CA PHE A 216 34.45 17.74 33.43
C PHE A 216 35.43 18.41 34.42
N ASN A 217 35.51 17.90 35.65
CA ASN A 217 36.30 18.52 36.72
C ASN A 217 37.69 17.88 36.87
N ASP A 218 38.54 18.05 35.86
CA ASP A 218 39.92 17.55 35.77
C ASP A 218 40.97 18.65 36.00
N LYS A 219 40.59 19.76 36.65
CA LYS A 219 41.48 20.91 36.86
C LYS A 219 42.80 20.53 37.54
N ALA A 220 42.74 19.66 38.55
CA ALA A 220 43.94 19.19 39.25
C ALA A 220 44.86 18.36 38.35
N ALA A 221 44.30 17.51 37.49
CA ALA A 221 45.05 16.75 36.50
C ALA A 221 45.66 17.68 35.44
N TYR A 222 44.93 18.71 35.00
CA TYR A 222 45.44 19.72 34.07
C TYR A 222 46.60 20.54 34.67
N GLU A 223 46.50 20.97 35.93
CA GLU A 223 47.59 21.69 36.61
C GLU A 223 48.86 20.82 36.72
N LYS A 224 48.69 19.50 36.92
CA LYS A 224 49.80 18.55 37.08
C LYS A 224 50.43 18.13 35.74
N TYR A 225 49.61 17.79 34.74
CA TYR A 225 50.05 17.13 33.50
C TYR A 225 49.84 17.98 32.24
N GLY A 226 49.14 19.12 32.32
CA GLY A 226 48.80 19.98 31.18
C GLY A 226 49.88 20.97 30.73
N LYS A 227 51.08 20.92 31.33
CA LYS A 227 52.21 21.80 30.95
C LYS A 227 52.52 21.62 29.46
N GLY A 228 52.48 22.73 28.71
CA GLY A 228 52.66 22.73 27.25
C GLY A 228 51.38 23.03 26.46
N TYR A 229 50.21 23.03 27.11
CA TYR A 229 48.94 23.40 26.51
C TYR A 229 48.42 24.70 27.11
N SER A 230 48.18 25.72 26.27
CA SER A 230 47.57 26.99 26.70
C SER A 230 46.06 26.90 26.94
N ASN A 231 45.45 25.77 26.60
CA ASN A 231 44.01 25.54 26.63
C ASN A 231 43.72 24.11 27.10
N ILE A 232 42.89 23.98 28.13
CA ILE A 232 42.51 22.66 28.69
C ILE A 232 41.81 21.77 27.67
N ASN A 233 41.07 22.34 26.71
CA ASN A 233 40.36 21.57 25.69
C ASN A 233 41.32 20.89 24.70
N ASP A 234 42.44 21.55 24.36
CA ASP A 234 43.49 20.94 23.53
C ASP A 234 44.19 19.81 24.29
N TRP A 235 44.46 20.02 25.58
CA TRP A 235 45.01 18.99 26.45
C TRP A 235 44.08 17.79 26.61
N ARG A 236 42.77 18.00 26.79
CA ARG A 236 41.77 16.92 26.86
C ARG A 236 41.72 16.09 25.59
N ARG A 237 41.75 16.74 24.41
CA ARG A 237 41.87 16.03 23.12
C ARG A 237 43.13 15.21 23.07
N GLU A 238 44.25 15.78 23.50
CA GLU A 238 45.51 15.04 23.52
C GLU A 238 45.48 13.86 24.48
N ASN A 239 44.85 13.96 25.64
CA ASN A 239 44.71 12.83 26.56
C ASN A 239 44.00 11.65 25.90
N VAL A 240 42.96 11.90 25.10
CA VAL A 240 42.31 10.86 24.30
C VAL A 240 43.24 10.35 23.20
N ASN A 241 43.90 11.24 22.46
CA ASN A 241 44.88 10.87 21.42
C ASN A 241 45.97 9.94 21.96
N LEU A 242 46.51 10.24 23.14
CA LEU A 242 47.52 9.42 23.81
C LEU A 242 46.99 8.03 24.09
N LEU A 243 45.76 7.89 24.63
CA LEU A 243 45.17 6.56 24.82
C LEU A 243 45.07 5.80 23.49
N ILE A 244 44.53 6.43 22.44
CA ILE A 244 44.30 5.76 21.16
C ILE A 244 45.63 5.35 20.51
N ARG A 245 46.62 6.24 20.47
CA ARG A 245 47.95 5.96 19.94
C ARG A 245 48.65 4.86 20.74
N ASP A 246 48.75 5.02 22.06
CA ASP A 246 49.50 4.10 22.92
C ASP A 246 48.84 2.71 22.93
N LEU A 247 47.52 2.65 22.87
CA LEU A 247 46.79 1.39 22.70
C LEU A 247 47.05 0.75 21.33
N SER A 248 47.02 1.52 20.25
CA SER A 248 47.36 1.03 18.90
C SER A 248 48.75 0.40 18.87
N GLU A 249 49.73 1.08 19.46
CA GLU A 249 51.11 0.60 19.57
C GLU A 249 51.20 -0.67 20.43
N ALA A 250 50.51 -0.69 21.57
CA ALA A 250 50.48 -1.86 22.46
C ALA A 250 49.86 -3.09 21.79
N ILE A 251 48.75 -2.93 21.06
CA ILE A 251 48.11 -4.02 20.30
C ILE A 251 49.08 -4.56 19.23
N LYS A 252 49.73 -3.68 18.46
CA LYS A 252 50.73 -4.06 17.44
C LYS A 252 51.91 -4.82 18.04
N GLN A 253 52.34 -4.47 19.26
CA GLN A 253 53.41 -5.17 19.98
C GLN A 253 53.05 -6.59 20.40
N THR A 254 51.76 -6.94 20.52
CA THR A 254 51.33 -8.33 20.80
C THR A 254 51.62 -9.29 19.65
N GLN A 255 51.87 -8.77 18.44
CA GLN A 255 52.03 -9.53 17.19
C GLN A 255 50.83 -10.44 16.83
N LYS A 256 49.70 -10.27 17.51
CA LYS A 256 48.43 -10.90 17.13
C LYS A 256 47.73 -10.03 16.07
N ASN A 257 47.03 -10.68 15.16
CA ASN A 257 46.28 -10.01 14.11
C ASN A 257 44.92 -9.50 14.65
N ILE A 258 44.95 -8.52 15.55
CA ILE A 258 43.77 -7.94 16.21
C ILE A 258 43.49 -6.57 15.62
N ARG A 259 42.29 -6.35 15.08
CA ARG A 259 41.89 -5.02 14.61
C ARG A 259 41.49 -4.12 15.77
N PHE A 260 41.88 -2.86 15.71
CA PHE A 260 41.44 -1.83 16.64
C PHE A 260 40.60 -0.79 15.91
N GLY A 261 39.35 -0.61 16.33
CA GLY A 261 38.52 0.44 15.75
C GLY A 261 37.57 1.10 16.72
N ILE A 262 36.98 2.18 16.23
CA ILE A 262 36.22 3.11 17.07
C ILE A 262 34.95 3.54 16.35
N SER A 263 33.83 3.56 17.07
CA SER A 263 32.53 4.07 16.62
C SER A 263 32.21 5.41 17.28
N PRO A 264 32.71 6.54 16.72
CA PRO A 264 32.46 7.84 17.31
C PRO A 264 31.07 8.38 16.94
N PHE A 265 30.67 9.46 17.62
CA PHE A 265 29.52 10.26 17.21
C PHE A 265 29.67 10.73 15.75
N GLY A 266 28.56 10.73 14.99
CA GLY A 266 28.59 10.90 13.54
C GLY A 266 29.08 12.27 13.02
N ILE A 267 29.11 13.30 13.86
CA ILE A 267 29.65 14.62 13.53
C ILE A 267 30.97 14.84 14.30
N TRP A 268 32.09 14.95 13.57
CA TRP A 268 33.38 15.36 14.15
C TRP A 268 33.37 16.85 14.53
N ALA A 269 33.14 17.71 13.54
CA ALA A 269 32.94 19.15 13.73
C ALA A 269 32.01 19.70 12.62
N ASN A 270 31.32 20.80 12.91
CA ASN A 270 30.49 21.55 11.95
C ASN A 270 31.37 22.52 11.16
N SER A 271 31.12 22.66 9.86
CA SER A 271 31.88 23.53 8.93
C SER A 271 31.93 25.00 9.36
N ASN A 272 30.90 25.49 10.05
CA ASN A 272 30.84 26.86 10.58
C ASN A 272 31.71 27.11 11.82
N THR A 273 32.14 26.04 12.51
CA THR A 273 33.02 26.13 13.69
C THR A 273 34.43 25.60 13.43
N ASN A 274 34.60 24.75 12.41
CA ASN A 274 35.89 24.27 11.94
C ASN A 274 35.83 24.14 10.42
N PRO A 275 36.73 24.78 9.64
CA PRO A 275 36.68 24.75 8.17
C PRO A 275 36.89 23.35 7.58
N LEU A 276 37.41 22.40 8.35
CA LEU A 276 37.54 21.00 7.95
C LEU A 276 36.30 20.17 8.30
N GLY A 277 35.30 20.76 8.96
CA GLY A 277 34.10 20.09 9.43
C GLY A 277 33.08 19.79 8.33
N SER A 278 32.09 18.96 8.65
CA SER A 278 31.00 18.62 7.73
C SER A 278 29.95 19.73 7.68
N ASP A 279 29.19 19.80 6.58
CA ASP A 279 28.05 20.72 6.44
C ASP A 279 26.86 20.27 7.30
N THR A 280 27.01 20.48 8.61
CA THR A 280 26.08 20.10 9.67
C THR A 280 26.01 21.18 10.75
N LYS A 281 25.05 21.04 11.68
CA LYS A 281 24.75 22.04 12.73
C LYS A 281 24.54 21.40 14.11
N GLY A 282 25.02 20.17 14.30
CA GLY A 282 24.75 19.35 15.49
C GLY A 282 25.80 19.45 16.59
N MET A 283 25.70 18.54 17.56
CA MET A 283 26.76 18.26 18.55
C MET A 283 28.05 17.84 17.83
N GLN A 284 29.21 18.09 18.43
CA GLN A 284 30.50 17.91 17.77
C GLN A 284 31.45 17.11 18.66
N SER A 285 31.82 15.91 18.25
CA SER A 285 32.68 15.04 19.06
C SER A 285 34.04 15.68 19.37
N TYR A 286 34.59 16.48 18.44
CA TYR A 286 35.86 17.20 18.63
C TYR A 286 35.85 18.20 19.80
N TYR A 287 34.70 18.84 20.05
CA TYR A 287 34.57 19.90 21.04
C TYR A 287 33.84 19.47 22.31
N ASP A 288 32.86 18.57 22.19
CA ASP A 288 31.96 18.20 23.29
C ASP A 288 32.42 16.93 24.01
N GLN A 289 33.07 16.01 23.29
CA GLN A 289 33.62 14.75 23.84
C GLN A 289 35.17 14.71 23.79
N PHE A 290 35.79 15.71 23.18
CA PHE A 290 37.23 15.81 22.94
C PHE A 290 37.82 14.62 22.13
N ALA A 291 37.02 14.09 21.21
CA ALA A 291 37.38 12.99 20.32
C ALA A 291 37.88 13.51 18.97
N ASP A 292 39.19 13.51 18.74
CA ASP A 292 39.79 13.96 17.48
C ASP A 292 39.89 12.82 16.44
N THR A 293 38.72 12.29 16.07
CA THR A 293 38.58 11.13 15.18
C THR A 293 39.25 11.31 13.82
N ARG A 294 39.23 12.53 13.28
CA ARG A 294 39.92 12.86 12.04
C ARG A 294 41.43 12.63 12.16
N LYS A 295 42.05 13.02 13.29
CA LYS A 295 43.48 12.78 13.54
C LYS A 295 43.77 11.28 13.64
N TRP A 296 42.95 10.52 14.36
CA TRP A 296 43.15 9.07 14.52
C TRP A 296 43.15 8.33 13.18
N VAL A 297 42.26 8.74 12.26
CA VAL A 297 42.21 8.24 10.89
C VAL A 297 43.46 8.65 10.10
N LYS A 298 43.80 9.94 10.09
CA LYS A 298 44.91 10.45 9.26
C LYS A 298 46.29 9.96 9.72
N GLU A 299 46.46 9.65 11.00
CA GLU A 299 47.69 9.08 11.55
C GLU A 299 47.73 7.55 11.51
N GLY A 300 46.65 6.87 11.10
CA GLY A 300 46.60 5.40 11.04
C GLY A 300 46.71 4.71 12.41
N TRP A 301 46.15 5.34 13.46
CA TRP A 301 46.16 4.77 14.82
C TRP A 301 45.07 3.72 15.04
N ILE A 302 44.07 3.68 14.17
CA ILE A 302 42.98 2.71 14.18
C ILE A 302 42.93 2.01 12.82
N ASP A 303 42.53 0.74 12.83
CA ASP A 303 42.36 -0.07 11.61
C ASP A 303 41.02 0.20 10.93
N TYR A 304 40.00 0.59 11.70
CA TYR A 304 38.71 1.00 11.15
C TYR A 304 38.04 2.10 11.98
N ILE A 305 37.16 2.85 11.33
CA ILE A 305 36.27 3.83 11.95
C ILE A 305 34.81 3.58 11.57
N ALA A 306 33.91 3.70 12.55
CA ALA A 306 32.50 3.38 12.41
C ALA A 306 31.58 4.53 12.86
N PRO A 307 31.58 5.71 12.19
CA PRO A 307 30.76 6.85 12.61
C PRO A 307 29.27 6.51 12.73
N GLN A 308 28.66 6.95 13.84
CA GLN A 308 27.25 6.78 14.13
C GLN A 308 26.39 7.79 13.37
N ILE A 309 26.08 7.51 12.10
CA ILE A 309 25.26 8.39 11.25
C ILE A 309 23.77 8.07 11.46
N TYR A 310 23.25 8.43 12.63
CA TYR A 310 21.90 8.03 13.08
C TYR A 310 20.77 8.98 12.67
N TRP A 311 20.91 9.60 11.50
CA TRP A 311 19.94 10.55 10.94
C TRP A 311 19.48 10.08 9.56
N ASN A 312 18.33 10.55 9.12
CA ASN A 312 17.81 10.22 7.80
C ASN A 312 18.47 11.07 6.71
N ILE A 313 18.43 10.57 5.47
CA ILE A 313 18.79 11.30 4.27
C ILE A 313 17.92 12.56 4.18
N GLY A 314 18.54 13.71 3.90
CA GLY A 314 17.87 15.01 3.82
C GLY A 314 17.59 15.70 5.16
N PHE A 315 18.03 15.14 6.30
CA PHE A 315 17.83 15.79 7.59
C PHE A 315 18.63 17.10 7.71
N ALA A 316 17.94 18.23 7.85
CA ALA A 316 18.53 19.57 7.72
C ALA A 316 19.69 19.89 8.69
N VAL A 317 19.77 19.23 9.84
CA VAL A 317 20.83 19.47 10.86
C VAL A 317 22.03 18.55 10.65
N ALA A 318 21.80 17.32 10.20
CA ALA A 318 22.80 16.25 10.15
C ALA A 318 22.45 15.24 9.05
N ASP A 319 22.43 15.69 7.80
CA ASP A 319 22.02 14.88 6.65
C ASP A 319 22.96 13.68 6.48
N TYR A 320 22.36 12.48 6.42
CA TYR A 320 23.10 11.24 6.23
C TYR A 320 24.03 11.30 5.03
N SER A 321 23.56 11.82 3.89
CA SER A 321 24.32 11.85 2.64
C SER A 321 25.54 12.77 2.72
N LYS A 322 25.41 13.91 3.41
CA LYS A 322 26.51 14.86 3.63
C LYS A 322 27.55 14.31 4.59
N LEU A 323 27.10 13.66 5.66
CA LEU A 323 27.99 12.99 6.61
C LEU A 323 28.73 11.83 5.96
N LEU A 324 28.04 11.02 5.16
CA LEU A 324 28.66 9.96 4.38
C LEU A 324 29.78 10.52 3.47
N SER A 325 29.50 11.58 2.71
CA SER A 325 30.50 12.23 1.87
C SER A 325 31.72 12.69 2.67
N TRP A 326 31.49 13.34 3.81
CA TRP A 326 32.58 13.86 4.64
C TRP A 326 33.46 12.76 5.25
N TRP A 327 32.84 11.65 5.68
CA TRP A 327 33.59 10.52 6.23
C TRP A 327 34.39 9.78 5.16
N LYS A 328 33.88 9.67 3.93
CA LYS A 328 34.64 9.16 2.79
C LYS A 328 35.91 9.99 2.56
N ASP A 329 35.79 11.32 2.52
CA ASP A 329 36.93 12.22 2.35
C ASP A 329 37.93 12.11 3.50
N THR A 330 37.44 11.81 4.71
CA THR A 330 38.26 11.62 5.90
C THR A 330 39.11 10.36 5.81
N VAL A 331 38.58 9.24 5.34
CA VAL A 331 39.38 8.00 5.16
C VAL A 331 40.16 7.96 3.84
N ASN A 332 39.80 8.81 2.86
CA ASN A 332 40.48 8.83 1.57
C ASN A 332 42.00 9.05 1.74
N GLY A 333 42.77 8.22 1.03
CA GLY A 333 44.24 8.18 1.09
C GLY A 333 44.82 7.54 2.35
N THR A 334 44.02 6.85 3.17
CA THR A 334 44.47 6.11 4.36
C THR A 334 44.17 4.61 4.23
N GLU A 335 44.75 3.79 5.09
CA GLU A 335 44.45 2.35 5.19
C GLU A 335 43.31 2.04 6.19
N VAL A 336 42.65 3.08 6.72
CA VAL A 336 41.58 2.92 7.70
C VAL A 336 40.26 2.59 7.01
N ASP A 337 39.68 1.44 7.35
CA ASP A 337 38.38 1.02 6.82
C ASP A 337 37.26 1.93 7.37
N LEU A 338 36.36 2.38 6.48
CA LEU A 338 35.14 3.09 6.88
C LEU A 338 33.96 2.13 6.94
N TYR A 339 33.38 1.96 8.12
CA TYR A 339 32.09 1.30 8.32
C TYR A 339 31.04 2.34 8.70
N ILE A 340 29.78 2.16 8.33
CA ILE A 340 28.72 3.11 8.73
C ILE A 340 27.90 2.53 9.88
N GLY A 341 27.81 3.28 10.99
CA GLY A 341 26.88 2.98 12.07
C GLY A 341 25.45 3.29 11.66
N GLN A 342 24.61 2.25 11.57
CA GLN A 342 23.21 2.32 11.13
C GLN A 342 22.24 2.36 12.32
N ALA A 343 21.29 3.30 12.30
CA ALA A 343 20.29 3.46 13.35
C ALA A 343 19.09 2.50 13.21
N ALA A 344 19.34 1.20 13.24
CA ALA A 344 18.28 0.18 13.14
C ALA A 344 17.15 0.39 14.16
N TYR A 345 17.47 0.88 15.36
CA TYR A 345 16.50 1.19 16.42
C TYR A 345 15.46 2.26 16.08
N ARG A 346 15.68 3.07 15.03
CA ARG A 346 14.73 4.10 14.58
C ARG A 346 13.71 3.57 13.57
N ALA A 347 14.01 2.47 12.89
CA ALA A 347 13.14 1.89 11.87
C ALA A 347 11.83 1.35 12.46
N GLY A 348 10.78 1.32 11.66
CA GLY A 348 9.44 0.85 12.06
C GLY A 348 8.63 1.91 12.79
N ASN A 349 8.93 3.20 12.59
CA ASN A 349 8.11 4.27 13.15
C ASN A 349 6.67 4.15 12.61
N PRO A 350 5.64 4.18 13.48
CA PRO A 350 4.26 3.99 13.04
C PRO A 350 3.64 5.22 12.36
N ASP A 351 4.26 6.41 12.47
CA ASP A 351 3.78 7.65 11.87
C ASP A 351 4.17 7.72 10.38
N PRO A 352 3.21 7.72 9.43
CA PRO A 352 3.51 7.80 8.00
C PRO A 352 4.25 9.07 7.55
N SER A 353 4.24 10.13 8.37
CA SER A 353 4.99 11.36 8.09
C SER A 353 6.45 11.30 8.57
N SER A 354 6.79 10.31 9.39
CA SER A 354 8.15 10.12 9.86
C SER A 354 9.04 9.63 8.71
N PRO A 355 10.26 10.19 8.55
CA PRO A 355 11.21 9.63 7.58
C PRO A 355 11.61 8.18 7.93
N TRP A 356 11.35 7.74 9.16
CA TRP A 356 11.60 6.38 9.62
C TRP A 356 10.36 5.47 9.54
N TYR A 357 9.31 5.87 8.79
CA TYR A 357 8.14 5.05 8.57
C TYR A 357 8.48 3.76 7.84
N GLY A 358 8.08 2.62 8.42
CA GLY A 358 8.46 1.30 7.92
C GLY A 358 9.99 1.10 7.94
N ILE A 359 10.55 0.51 6.89
CA ILE A 359 11.98 0.16 6.80
C ILE A 359 12.73 0.87 5.67
N SER A 360 12.02 1.69 4.88
CA SER A 360 12.52 2.25 3.62
C SER A 360 13.77 3.11 3.77
N GLU A 361 13.92 3.81 4.89
CA GLU A 361 15.10 4.66 5.14
C GLU A 361 16.38 3.84 5.31
N ILE A 362 16.33 2.69 6.00
CA ILE A 362 17.49 1.80 6.13
C ILE A 362 17.86 1.22 4.76
N GLU A 363 16.88 0.82 3.95
CA GLU A 363 17.11 0.31 2.60
C GLU A 363 17.78 1.36 1.71
N LYS A 364 17.30 2.61 1.75
CA LYS A 364 17.91 3.74 1.01
C LYS A 364 19.33 4.01 1.47
N GLN A 365 19.60 4.00 2.78
CA GLN A 365 20.94 4.23 3.32
C GLN A 365 21.92 3.12 2.93
N LEU A 366 21.51 1.85 3.02
CA LEU A 366 22.32 0.72 2.57
C LEU A 366 22.60 0.79 1.06
N GLN A 367 21.58 1.11 0.26
CA GLN A 367 21.74 1.29 -1.18
C GLN A 367 22.70 2.46 -1.48
N LEU A 368 22.58 3.59 -0.78
CA LEU A 368 23.47 4.74 -0.95
C LEU A 368 24.93 4.38 -0.62
N ASN A 369 25.15 3.61 0.43
CA ASN A 369 26.49 3.13 0.81
C ASN A 369 27.13 2.28 -0.32
N THR A 370 26.35 1.50 -1.07
CA THR A 370 26.91 0.67 -2.17
C THR A 370 27.57 1.49 -3.29
N HIS A 371 27.20 2.75 -3.45
CA HIS A 371 27.78 3.65 -4.45
C HIS A 371 29.10 4.30 -3.99
N SER A 372 29.61 3.93 -2.81
CA SER A 372 30.80 4.52 -2.21
C SER A 372 31.86 3.45 -1.92
N PRO A 373 32.88 3.28 -2.78
CA PRO A 373 33.88 2.22 -2.62
C PRO A 373 34.75 2.37 -1.36
N GLU A 374 34.82 3.56 -0.77
CA GLU A 374 35.47 3.83 0.51
C GLU A 374 34.70 3.20 1.69
N VAL A 375 33.38 2.99 1.55
CA VAL A 375 32.58 2.31 2.57
C VAL A 375 32.81 0.81 2.47
N LYS A 376 33.41 0.24 3.51
CA LYS A 376 33.78 -1.17 3.61
C LYS A 376 32.77 -2.01 4.38
N GLY A 377 31.68 -1.40 4.85
CA GLY A 377 30.65 -2.13 5.59
C GLY A 377 29.69 -1.25 6.38
N SER A 378 28.80 -1.91 7.13
CA SER A 378 27.85 -1.26 8.04
C SER A 378 27.77 -2.05 9.35
N ILE A 379 27.51 -1.34 10.45
CA ILE A 379 27.28 -1.93 11.77
C ILE A 379 25.94 -1.42 12.30
N PHE A 380 25.03 -2.32 12.67
CA PHE A 380 23.68 -1.95 13.07
C PHE A 380 23.53 -1.83 14.58
N PHE A 381 22.97 -0.70 15.03
CA PHE A 381 22.62 -0.46 16.43
C PHE A 381 21.10 -0.62 16.62
N SER A 382 20.61 -1.67 17.28
CA SER A 382 21.32 -2.85 17.87
C SER A 382 20.50 -4.14 17.70
N TYR A 383 20.99 -5.29 18.20
CA TYR A 383 20.30 -6.60 18.10
C TYR A 383 18.80 -6.55 18.39
N LYS A 384 18.41 -5.89 19.49
CA LYS A 384 17.00 -5.80 19.92
C LYS A 384 16.09 -5.16 18.87
N SER A 385 16.66 -4.31 18.01
CA SER A 385 15.93 -3.65 16.92
C SER A 385 15.46 -4.67 15.87
N PHE A 386 16.29 -5.68 15.58
CA PHE A 386 15.94 -6.77 14.67
C PHE A 386 15.01 -7.79 15.33
N GLU A 387 15.27 -8.14 16.60
CA GLU A 387 14.40 -9.06 17.33
C GLU A 387 12.95 -8.56 17.40
N ASN A 388 12.77 -7.24 17.57
CA ASN A 388 11.45 -6.61 17.64
C ASN A 388 10.86 -6.23 16.27
N ASN A 389 11.62 -6.32 15.17
CA ASN A 389 11.17 -5.92 13.84
C ASN A 389 11.57 -6.95 12.76
N PRO A 390 10.77 -8.01 12.56
CA PRO A 390 11.06 -9.04 11.57
C PRO A 390 11.14 -8.53 10.13
N ALA A 391 10.40 -7.45 9.80
CA ALA A 391 10.46 -6.85 8.47
C ALA A 391 11.84 -6.21 8.21
N LEU A 392 12.41 -5.54 9.21
CA LEU A 392 13.76 -4.98 9.13
C LEU A 392 14.81 -6.09 8.99
N ALA A 393 14.69 -7.17 9.77
CA ALA A 393 15.58 -8.33 9.66
C ALA A 393 15.51 -8.97 8.27
N GLY A 394 14.29 -9.16 7.74
CA GLY A 394 14.08 -9.70 6.39
C GLY A 394 14.65 -8.80 5.29
N ALA A 395 14.57 -7.48 5.42
CA ALA A 395 15.12 -6.55 4.45
C ALA A 395 16.64 -6.51 4.44
N VAL A 396 17.28 -6.51 5.62
CA VAL A 396 18.75 -6.59 5.73
C VAL A 396 19.26 -7.91 5.18
N LYS A 397 18.57 -9.02 5.50
CA LYS A 397 18.86 -10.33 4.91
C LYS A 397 18.78 -10.30 3.39
N ALA A 398 17.65 -9.85 2.83
CA ALA A 398 17.45 -9.79 1.38
C ALA A 398 18.48 -8.89 0.68
N PHE A 399 18.88 -7.78 1.31
CA PHE A 399 19.91 -6.89 0.79
C PHE A 399 21.28 -7.60 0.69
N TYR A 400 21.71 -8.28 1.75
CA TYR A 400 23.00 -8.96 1.76
C TYR A 400 23.01 -10.26 0.93
N GLU A 401 21.92 -11.01 0.91
CA GLU A 401 21.75 -12.14 -0.01
C GLU A 401 21.94 -11.67 -1.46
N LYS A 402 21.21 -10.62 -1.88
CA LYS A 402 21.35 -10.02 -3.21
C LYS A 402 22.80 -9.60 -3.50
N LYS A 403 23.49 -9.01 -2.51
CA LYS A 403 24.86 -8.51 -2.67
C LYS A 403 25.90 -9.61 -2.78
N ASP A 404 25.68 -10.74 -2.11
CA ASP A 404 26.54 -11.93 -2.19
C ASP A 404 26.32 -12.75 -3.46
N GLY A 405 25.42 -12.30 -4.34
CA GLY A 405 25.01 -13.10 -5.48
C GLY A 405 24.21 -14.34 -5.06
N PHE A 406 23.72 -14.41 -3.81
CA PHE A 406 22.60 -15.28 -3.50
C PHE A 406 21.42 -14.71 -4.27
N THR A 407 21.01 -15.44 -5.30
CA THR A 407 19.71 -15.24 -5.91
C THR A 407 18.68 -15.42 -4.82
N VAL A 408 18.01 -14.33 -4.44
CA VAL A 408 16.81 -14.39 -3.62
C VAL A 408 15.87 -15.32 -4.35
N ARG A 409 15.75 -16.57 -3.88
CA ARG A 409 14.82 -17.53 -4.45
C ARG A 409 13.43 -17.01 -4.16
N VAL A 410 12.84 -16.30 -5.10
CA VAL A 410 11.43 -15.92 -5.02
C VAL A 410 10.65 -17.22 -5.09
N PRO A 411 10.01 -17.67 -3.98
CA PRO A 411 9.28 -18.91 -3.99
C PRO A 411 8.16 -18.80 -5.02
N VAL A 412 7.89 -19.91 -5.70
CA VAL A 412 6.76 -19.97 -6.64
C VAL A 412 5.50 -19.61 -5.87
N SER A 413 4.72 -18.67 -6.40
CA SER A 413 3.46 -18.22 -5.83
C SER A 413 2.41 -18.11 -6.93
N VAL A 414 1.15 -18.39 -6.59
CA VAL A 414 0.01 -18.22 -7.50
C VAL A 414 -1.04 -17.40 -6.77
N SER A 415 -1.31 -16.21 -7.30
CA SER A 415 -2.26 -15.24 -6.74
C SER A 415 -3.63 -15.31 -7.41
N ARG A 416 -3.71 -15.80 -8.64
CA ARG A 416 -4.98 -16.07 -9.35
C ARG A 416 -5.02 -17.50 -9.87
N PRO A 417 -5.95 -18.34 -9.37
CA PRO A 417 -6.69 -18.12 -8.14
C PRO A 417 -5.76 -18.26 -6.91
N ALA A 418 -6.07 -17.52 -5.84
CA ALA A 418 -5.31 -17.63 -4.59
C ALA A 418 -5.47 -19.02 -3.95
N ASP A 419 -6.62 -19.67 -4.16
CA ASP A 419 -6.99 -20.98 -3.63
C ASP A 419 -7.55 -21.91 -4.71
N ASN A 420 -7.91 -23.13 -4.34
CA ASN A 420 -8.68 -24.03 -5.20
C ASN A 420 -10.10 -23.48 -5.42
N ILE A 421 -10.60 -23.52 -6.65
CA ILE A 421 -11.90 -22.91 -7.01
C ILE A 421 -12.79 -23.86 -7.83
N LYS A 422 -14.06 -23.47 -7.95
CA LYS A 422 -15.04 -24.07 -8.87
C LYS A 422 -15.46 -23.03 -9.91
N THR A 423 -15.61 -23.44 -11.17
CA THR A 423 -16.03 -22.53 -12.24
C THR A 423 -16.77 -23.24 -13.37
N GLY A 424 -17.61 -22.52 -14.12
CA GLY A 424 -18.21 -23.02 -15.36
C GLY A 424 -17.37 -22.76 -16.62
N LEU A 425 -16.29 -21.97 -16.49
CA LEU A 425 -15.46 -21.54 -17.61
C LEU A 425 -14.73 -22.72 -18.27
N SER A 426 -14.53 -22.65 -19.59
CA SER A 426 -13.75 -23.65 -20.34
C SER A 426 -12.24 -23.40 -20.32
N GLN A 427 -11.81 -22.26 -19.76
CA GLN A 427 -10.42 -21.84 -19.63
C GLN A 427 -10.31 -20.86 -18.47
N TYR A 428 -9.13 -20.75 -17.87
CA TYR A 428 -8.86 -19.89 -16.72
C TYR A 428 -7.47 -19.28 -16.78
N TYR A 429 -7.35 -18.00 -16.42
CA TYR A 429 -6.10 -17.27 -16.42
C TYR A 429 -5.43 -17.38 -15.04
N LEU A 430 -4.25 -17.97 -15.03
CA LEU A 430 -3.41 -18.13 -13.86
C LEU A 430 -2.33 -17.04 -13.86
N ASN A 431 -2.06 -16.39 -12.73
CA ASN A 431 -0.90 -15.51 -12.59
C ASN A 431 -0.25 -15.63 -11.21
N GLY A 432 1.01 -15.19 -11.13
CA GLY A 432 1.84 -15.36 -9.95
C GLY A 432 3.25 -14.85 -10.13
N ALA A 433 4.10 -15.12 -9.15
CA ALA A 433 5.51 -14.73 -9.16
C ALA A 433 6.41 -15.94 -8.90
N SER A 434 7.60 -15.93 -9.50
CA SER A 434 8.65 -16.91 -9.27
C SER A 434 10.02 -16.26 -9.53
N ASP A 435 11.12 -16.94 -9.18
CA ASP A 435 12.48 -16.40 -9.31
C ASP A 435 12.82 -16.09 -10.79
N PRO A 436 13.14 -14.84 -11.16
CA PRO A 436 13.42 -14.45 -12.54
C PRO A 436 14.61 -15.17 -13.17
N GLU A 437 15.58 -15.60 -12.38
CA GLU A 437 16.82 -16.20 -12.89
C GLU A 437 16.72 -17.70 -13.13
N GLN A 438 15.65 -18.34 -12.65
CA GLN A 438 15.45 -19.79 -12.76
C GLN A 438 14.29 -20.13 -13.70
N PRO A 439 14.34 -21.26 -14.43
CA PRO A 439 13.21 -21.70 -15.26
C PRO A 439 12.00 -22.12 -14.41
N LEU A 440 10.83 -21.57 -14.72
CA LEU A 440 9.56 -21.96 -14.11
C LEU A 440 8.88 -23.04 -14.97
N PHE A 441 8.29 -24.05 -14.34
CA PHE A 441 7.54 -25.10 -15.02
C PHE A 441 6.09 -25.16 -14.53
N LEU A 442 5.15 -25.35 -15.45
CA LEU A 442 3.75 -25.70 -15.19
C LEU A 442 3.51 -27.14 -15.61
N ASN A 443 3.18 -28.02 -14.67
CA ASN A 443 2.99 -29.46 -14.90
C ASN A 443 4.18 -30.08 -15.67
N GLY A 444 5.41 -29.66 -15.33
CA GLY A 444 6.65 -30.11 -15.97
C GLY A 444 6.98 -29.48 -17.32
N LYS A 445 6.16 -28.55 -17.83
CA LYS A 445 6.43 -27.80 -19.07
C LYS A 445 6.93 -26.38 -18.78
N PRO A 446 7.96 -25.87 -19.47
CA PRO A 446 8.46 -24.52 -19.26
C PRO A 446 7.38 -23.44 -19.42
N VAL A 447 7.42 -22.41 -18.58
CA VAL A 447 6.61 -21.19 -18.67
C VAL A 447 7.47 -20.08 -19.25
N GLU A 448 7.22 -19.71 -20.51
CA GLU A 448 8.07 -18.76 -21.25
C GLU A 448 7.65 -17.29 -21.07
N ASN A 449 6.37 -17.01 -20.83
CA ASN A 449 5.84 -15.65 -20.73
C ASN A 449 5.99 -15.09 -19.31
N ARG A 450 7.23 -14.70 -18.99
CA ARG A 450 7.60 -14.13 -17.70
C ARG A 450 8.22 -12.75 -17.87
N SER A 451 7.85 -11.83 -17.00
CA SER A 451 8.47 -10.51 -16.95
C SER A 451 9.89 -10.55 -16.36
N PRO A 452 10.71 -9.50 -16.52
CA PRO A 452 12.07 -9.44 -15.98
C PRO A 452 12.21 -9.68 -14.46
N GLN A 453 11.20 -9.33 -13.67
CA GLN A 453 11.12 -9.60 -12.22
C GLN A 453 10.52 -10.97 -11.90
N GLY A 454 10.23 -11.78 -12.92
CA GLY A 454 9.81 -13.16 -12.78
C GLY A 454 8.32 -13.36 -12.57
N TYR A 455 7.50 -12.32 -12.77
CA TYR A 455 6.04 -12.46 -12.76
C TYR A 455 5.56 -13.19 -14.01
N PHE A 456 4.51 -13.99 -13.86
CA PHE A 456 4.00 -14.82 -14.94
C PHE A 456 2.49 -14.75 -15.03
N GLY A 457 1.99 -15.01 -16.24
CA GLY A 457 0.56 -15.10 -16.52
C GLY A 457 0.28 -16.07 -17.66
N ILE A 458 -0.67 -16.99 -17.48
CA ILE A 458 -0.96 -18.05 -18.45
C ILE A 458 -2.45 -18.41 -18.48
N LEU A 459 -3.02 -18.42 -19.68
CA LEU A 459 -4.37 -18.95 -19.89
C LEU A 459 -4.29 -20.47 -20.11
N VAL A 460 -4.99 -21.24 -19.28
CA VAL A 460 -5.05 -22.70 -19.38
C VAL A 460 -6.46 -23.20 -19.74
N PRO A 461 -6.59 -24.21 -20.61
CA PRO A 461 -7.88 -24.85 -20.85
C PRO A 461 -8.32 -25.68 -19.63
N LEU A 462 -9.63 -25.83 -19.45
CA LEU A 462 -10.22 -26.64 -18.39
C LEU A 462 -11.08 -27.78 -18.98
N GLU A 463 -10.75 -29.01 -18.63
CA GLU A 463 -11.60 -30.18 -18.86
C GLU A 463 -12.71 -30.26 -17.80
N LYS A 464 -13.75 -31.06 -18.05
CA LYS A 464 -14.82 -31.26 -17.06
C LYS A 464 -14.27 -31.98 -15.82
N GLY A 465 -14.64 -31.52 -14.62
CA GLY A 465 -14.15 -32.08 -13.36
C GLY A 465 -12.90 -31.34 -12.84
N ALA A 466 -12.06 -32.05 -12.08
CA ALA A 466 -10.88 -31.46 -11.44
C ALA A 466 -9.72 -31.28 -12.45
N ASN A 467 -9.20 -30.06 -12.56
CA ASN A 467 -7.99 -29.74 -13.32
C ASN A 467 -6.90 -29.31 -12.35
N GLN A 468 -5.74 -29.95 -12.38
CA GLN A 468 -4.63 -29.67 -11.48
C GLN A 468 -3.49 -28.95 -12.21
N PHE A 469 -3.05 -27.83 -11.66
CA PHE A 469 -1.98 -26.98 -12.17
C PHE A 469 -0.91 -26.84 -11.09
N THR A 470 0.23 -27.50 -11.28
CA THR A 470 1.39 -27.42 -10.39
C THR A 470 2.46 -26.57 -11.05
N PHE A 471 2.74 -25.41 -10.48
CA PHE A 471 3.92 -24.62 -10.80
C PHE A 471 5.09 -25.12 -9.95
N SER A 472 6.28 -25.26 -10.54
CA SER A 472 7.48 -25.73 -9.85
C SER A 472 8.74 -25.07 -10.39
N GLN A 473 9.68 -24.76 -9.49
CA GLN A 473 10.98 -24.15 -9.79
C GLN A 473 11.95 -24.48 -8.65
N GLU A 474 13.06 -25.16 -8.93
CA GLU A 474 14.17 -25.42 -7.98
C GLU A 474 13.74 -25.85 -6.55
N GLY A 475 12.81 -26.82 -6.46
CA GLY A 475 12.31 -27.37 -5.19
C GLY A 475 11.15 -26.58 -4.55
N SER A 476 10.83 -25.39 -5.05
CA SER A 476 9.59 -24.67 -4.72
C SER A 476 8.45 -25.11 -5.64
N TYR A 477 7.25 -25.31 -5.09
CA TYR A 477 6.08 -25.68 -5.87
C TYR A 477 4.78 -25.16 -5.27
N VAL A 478 3.82 -24.86 -6.14
CA VAL A 478 2.45 -24.48 -5.78
C VAL A 478 1.47 -25.19 -6.70
N THR A 479 0.48 -25.86 -6.10
CA THR A 479 -0.59 -26.53 -6.83
C THR A 479 -1.91 -25.78 -6.67
N ARG A 480 -2.63 -25.60 -7.77
CA ARG A 480 -4.03 -25.15 -7.80
C ARG A 480 -4.90 -26.18 -8.49
N VAL A 481 -6.04 -26.47 -7.87
CA VAL A 481 -7.08 -27.32 -8.43
C VAL A 481 -8.27 -26.45 -8.81
N ILE A 482 -8.60 -26.44 -10.10
CA ILE A 482 -9.77 -25.74 -10.64
C ILE A 482 -10.78 -26.81 -11.08
N PHE A 483 -11.92 -26.84 -10.41
CA PHE A 483 -12.99 -27.77 -10.73
C PHE A 483 -13.98 -27.14 -11.71
N ARG A 484 -14.00 -27.63 -12.95
CA ARG A 484 -14.96 -27.18 -13.95
C ARG A 484 -16.28 -27.91 -13.80
N GLU A 485 -17.32 -27.18 -13.40
CA GLU A 485 -18.68 -27.67 -13.34
C GLU A 485 -19.32 -27.65 -14.74
N THR A 486 -20.12 -28.66 -15.06
CA THR A 486 -20.95 -28.62 -16.28
C THR A 486 -22.24 -27.90 -15.93
N PRO A 487 -22.67 -26.86 -16.67
CA PRO A 487 -24.02 -26.35 -16.53
C PRO A 487 -24.99 -27.51 -16.77
N SER A 488 -25.71 -27.91 -15.73
CA SER A 488 -26.81 -28.86 -15.89
C SER A 488 -27.91 -28.16 -16.68
N ALA A 489 -27.92 -28.36 -17.99
CA ALA A 489 -29.12 -28.20 -18.80
C ALA A 489 -30.18 -29.29 -18.50
N ALA A 490 -29.92 -30.17 -17.52
CA ALA A 490 -30.91 -31.13 -17.06
C ALA A 490 -31.98 -30.41 -16.24
N ALA A 491 -33.23 -30.75 -16.53
CA ALA A 491 -34.40 -30.28 -15.80
C ALA A 491 -34.21 -30.51 -14.28
N LYS A 492 -34.60 -29.54 -13.46
CA LYS A 492 -34.45 -29.62 -11.99
C LYS A 492 -35.40 -30.70 -11.44
N LYS A 493 -34.87 -31.65 -10.66
CA LYS A 493 -35.71 -32.66 -9.99
C LYS A 493 -36.62 -31.99 -8.94
N LEU A 494 -37.91 -32.33 -8.96
CA LEU A 494 -38.90 -31.92 -7.96
C LEU A 494 -39.05 -33.01 -6.89
N SER A 495 -39.27 -32.60 -5.65
CA SER A 495 -39.56 -33.50 -4.52
C SER A 495 -40.96 -34.10 -4.58
N ALA A 496 -41.89 -33.41 -5.25
CA ALA A 496 -43.28 -33.84 -5.42
C ALA A 496 -43.87 -33.33 -6.74
N ALA A 497 -45.01 -33.89 -7.14
CA ALA A 497 -45.80 -33.36 -8.23
C ALA A 497 -46.56 -32.11 -7.76
N GLU A 498 -45.91 -30.95 -7.82
CA GLU A 498 -46.48 -29.66 -7.42
C GLU A 498 -45.93 -28.49 -8.26
N ILE A 499 -46.55 -27.31 -8.11
CA ILE A 499 -46.01 -26.03 -8.59
C ILE A 499 -45.26 -25.40 -7.42
N PRO A 500 -43.92 -25.32 -7.44
CA PRO A 500 -43.18 -24.69 -6.35
C PRO A 500 -43.60 -23.23 -6.21
N ALA A 501 -44.01 -22.81 -5.01
CA ALA A 501 -44.42 -21.42 -4.74
C ALA A 501 -43.30 -20.42 -5.08
N ALA A 502 -42.03 -20.81 -4.97
CA ALA A 502 -40.89 -20.00 -5.39
C ALA A 502 -40.81 -19.80 -6.93
N SER A 503 -41.50 -20.61 -7.74
CA SER A 503 -41.42 -20.53 -9.20
C SER A 503 -42.48 -19.66 -9.88
N VAL A 504 -43.59 -19.35 -9.19
CA VAL A 504 -44.69 -18.57 -9.78
C VAL A 504 -44.35 -17.09 -9.88
N PHE A 505 -44.70 -16.45 -10.99
CA PHE A 505 -44.59 -15.01 -11.22
C PHE A 505 -45.99 -14.36 -11.11
N PRO A 506 -46.15 -13.08 -10.72
CA PRO A 506 -45.12 -12.18 -10.23
C PRO A 506 -44.77 -12.39 -8.77
N LYS A 507 -43.55 -12.00 -8.40
CA LYS A 507 -43.06 -12.01 -7.01
C LYS A 507 -43.45 -10.77 -6.23
N GLU A 508 -43.52 -9.64 -6.91
CA GLU A 508 -43.80 -8.32 -6.36
C GLU A 508 -44.95 -7.68 -7.10
N GLN A 509 -45.56 -6.64 -6.52
CA GLN A 509 -46.66 -5.93 -7.17
C GLN A 509 -46.27 -5.47 -8.57
N GLU A 510 -47.04 -5.91 -9.56
CA GLU A 510 -46.86 -5.55 -10.98
C GLU A 510 -47.93 -4.56 -11.40
N TYR A 511 -47.50 -3.52 -12.10
CA TYR A 511 -48.38 -2.58 -12.80
C TYR A 511 -47.91 -2.42 -14.25
N ARG A 512 -48.87 -2.41 -15.17
CA ARG A 512 -48.62 -2.23 -16.61
C ARG A 512 -49.66 -1.28 -17.20
N THR A 513 -49.32 -0.63 -18.32
CA THR A 513 -50.30 0.13 -19.10
C THR A 513 -51.08 -0.77 -20.05
N PRO A 514 -52.31 -0.39 -20.46
CA PRO A 514 -53.05 -1.10 -21.50
C PRO A 514 -52.22 -1.40 -22.76
N GLY A 515 -52.38 -2.60 -23.31
CA GLY A 515 -51.68 -3.06 -24.52
C GLY A 515 -50.29 -3.66 -24.28
N GLU A 516 -49.67 -3.41 -23.12
CA GLU A 516 -48.40 -4.05 -22.76
C GLU A 516 -48.55 -5.57 -22.61
N LYS A 517 -47.46 -6.30 -22.82
CA LYS A 517 -47.41 -7.76 -22.63
C LYS A 517 -46.64 -8.09 -21.37
N ILE A 518 -47.12 -9.08 -20.62
CA ILE A 518 -46.44 -9.65 -19.46
C ILE A 518 -46.37 -11.17 -19.59
N THR A 519 -45.20 -11.74 -19.35
CA THR A 519 -45.02 -13.19 -19.39
C THR A 519 -45.27 -13.76 -18.01
N LEU A 520 -46.41 -14.42 -17.85
CA LEU A 520 -46.74 -15.20 -16.68
C LEU A 520 -45.95 -16.51 -16.72
N SER A 521 -45.31 -16.90 -15.63
CA SER A 521 -44.50 -18.11 -15.57
C SER A 521 -44.64 -18.88 -14.27
N CYS A 522 -44.49 -20.21 -14.35
CA CYS A 522 -44.29 -21.08 -13.20
C CYS A 522 -43.46 -22.31 -13.60
N GLN A 523 -42.91 -23.02 -12.62
CA GLN A 523 -42.35 -24.36 -12.85
C GLN A 523 -43.38 -25.42 -12.45
N ALA A 524 -43.46 -26.49 -13.24
CA ALA A 524 -44.31 -27.64 -12.97
C ALA A 524 -43.67 -28.91 -13.56
N PRO A 525 -44.07 -30.12 -13.14
CA PRO A 525 -43.57 -31.35 -13.72
C PRO A 525 -43.63 -31.39 -15.26
N ILE A 526 -42.57 -31.88 -15.91
CA ILE A 526 -42.55 -32.13 -17.36
C ILE A 526 -43.73 -33.02 -17.73
N GLY A 527 -44.52 -32.60 -18.73
CA GLY A 527 -45.73 -33.29 -19.18
C GLY A 527 -47.02 -32.86 -18.46
N SER A 528 -46.94 -31.92 -17.51
CA SER A 528 -48.13 -31.29 -16.94
C SER A 528 -48.92 -30.48 -17.98
N LYS A 529 -50.24 -30.49 -17.85
CA LYS A 529 -51.11 -29.44 -18.44
C LYS A 529 -51.22 -28.31 -17.42
N VAL A 530 -50.75 -27.12 -17.78
CA VAL A 530 -50.70 -25.98 -16.86
C VAL A 530 -51.58 -24.84 -17.38
N THR A 531 -52.34 -24.24 -16.47
CA THR A 531 -53.17 -23.06 -16.72
C THR A 531 -52.88 -21.98 -15.70
N VAL A 532 -53.14 -20.72 -16.04
CA VAL A 532 -53.12 -19.59 -15.12
C VAL A 532 -54.45 -18.84 -15.19
N ASN A 533 -55.06 -18.56 -14.03
CA ASN A 533 -56.26 -17.76 -13.90
C ASN A 533 -55.89 -16.32 -13.51
N LEU A 534 -56.38 -15.34 -14.27
CA LEU A 534 -56.18 -13.92 -14.02
C LEU A 534 -57.34 -13.11 -14.63
N GLY A 535 -57.82 -12.08 -13.93
CA GLY A 535 -58.92 -11.24 -14.43
C GLY A 535 -60.21 -12.02 -14.73
N GLY A 536 -60.49 -13.09 -13.98
CA GLY A 536 -61.67 -13.94 -14.15
C GLY A 536 -61.61 -14.90 -15.34
N LYS A 537 -60.47 -15.01 -16.05
CA LYS A 537 -60.29 -15.92 -17.20
C LYS A 537 -59.14 -16.89 -16.96
N SER A 538 -59.22 -18.07 -17.58
CA SER A 538 -58.19 -19.13 -17.53
C SER A 538 -57.42 -19.21 -18.83
N TYR A 539 -56.10 -19.36 -18.75
CA TYR A 539 -55.20 -19.38 -19.91
C TYR A 539 -54.26 -20.58 -19.87
N THR A 540 -54.20 -21.35 -20.96
CA THR A 540 -53.24 -22.45 -21.10
C THR A 540 -51.81 -21.92 -21.26
N MET A 541 -50.87 -22.52 -20.52
CA MET A 541 -49.45 -22.18 -20.54
C MET A 541 -48.66 -23.17 -21.38
N LYS A 542 -47.59 -22.69 -22.04
CA LYS A 542 -46.71 -23.49 -22.89
C LYS A 542 -45.42 -23.87 -22.14
N PRO A 543 -45.01 -25.15 -22.15
CA PRO A 543 -43.72 -25.57 -21.59
C PRO A 543 -42.55 -24.99 -22.40
N SER A 544 -41.36 -24.91 -21.79
CA SER A 544 -40.14 -24.49 -22.47
C SER A 544 -39.52 -25.59 -23.34
N GLY A 545 -39.96 -26.84 -23.14
CA GLY A 545 -39.55 -27.99 -23.97
C GLY A 545 -38.36 -28.76 -23.40
N LEU A 546 -38.19 -28.73 -22.06
CA LEU A 546 -37.12 -29.48 -21.40
C LEU A 546 -37.45 -30.98 -21.40
N SER A 547 -36.41 -31.79 -21.59
CA SER A 547 -36.49 -33.25 -21.50
C SER A 547 -35.96 -33.74 -20.16
N ALA A 548 -36.63 -34.72 -19.56
CA ALA A 548 -36.16 -35.39 -18.34
C ALA A 548 -35.06 -36.41 -18.67
N SER A 549 -34.00 -36.45 -17.87
CA SER A 549 -32.95 -37.48 -17.94
C SER A 549 -32.87 -38.26 -16.62
N GLY A 550 -33.44 -39.47 -16.59
CA GLY A 550 -33.41 -40.38 -15.44
C GLY A 550 -34.77 -40.60 -14.75
N GLN A 551 -34.76 -41.34 -13.63
CA GLN A 551 -35.97 -41.62 -12.85
C GLN A 551 -36.31 -40.47 -11.86
N GLY A 552 -37.55 -39.98 -11.92
CA GLY A 552 -38.05 -38.95 -11.01
C GLY A 552 -39.06 -38.00 -11.64
N ILE A 553 -39.45 -36.97 -10.88
CA ILE A 553 -40.26 -35.85 -11.35
C ILE A 553 -39.30 -34.70 -11.62
N PHE A 554 -39.37 -34.11 -12.81
CA PHE A 554 -38.48 -33.04 -13.23
C PHE A 554 -39.31 -31.83 -13.67
N ALA A 555 -38.84 -30.62 -13.39
CA ALA A 555 -39.54 -29.39 -13.69
C ALA A 555 -39.28 -28.91 -15.13
N ASP A 556 -40.33 -28.51 -15.83
CA ASP A 556 -40.27 -27.58 -16.96
C ASP A 556 -40.71 -26.19 -16.50
N THR A 557 -40.30 -25.15 -17.22
CA THR A 557 -40.86 -23.80 -17.07
C THR A 557 -42.02 -23.63 -18.04
N TYR A 558 -43.19 -23.32 -17.52
CA TYR A 558 -44.39 -23.03 -18.29
C TYR A 558 -44.61 -21.52 -18.36
N THR A 559 -44.95 -21.01 -19.54
CA THR A 559 -45.16 -19.57 -19.76
C THR A 559 -46.45 -19.27 -20.51
N HIS A 560 -47.03 -18.10 -20.25
CA HIS A 560 -48.12 -17.53 -21.05
C HIS A 560 -47.91 -16.02 -21.18
N VAL A 561 -47.91 -15.52 -22.41
CA VAL A 561 -47.82 -14.08 -22.69
C VAL A 561 -49.21 -13.48 -22.61
N TYR A 562 -49.48 -12.75 -21.52
CA TYR A 562 -50.74 -12.07 -21.28
C TYR A 562 -50.65 -10.62 -21.80
N THR A 563 -51.64 -10.19 -22.59
CA THR A 563 -51.74 -8.79 -23.05
C THR A 563 -52.68 -8.02 -22.13
N ILE A 564 -52.21 -6.90 -21.61
CA ILE A 564 -52.93 -6.09 -20.62
C ILE A 564 -54.17 -5.46 -21.28
N PRO A 565 -55.38 -5.68 -20.74
CA PRO A 565 -56.62 -5.23 -21.36
C PRO A 565 -56.74 -3.70 -21.39
N THR A 566 -57.51 -3.21 -22.37
CA THR A 566 -57.87 -1.80 -22.48
C THR A 566 -59.21 -1.54 -21.78
N TYR A 567 -59.32 -0.38 -21.14
CA TYR A 567 -60.51 0.04 -20.42
C TYR A 567 -60.94 1.45 -20.86
N ALA A 568 -62.24 1.70 -20.89
CA ALA A 568 -62.82 3.02 -21.19
C ALA A 568 -63.17 3.79 -19.90
N GLY A 569 -63.51 5.08 -20.06
CA GLY A 569 -63.94 5.97 -18.99
C GLY A 569 -62.79 6.68 -18.25
N THR A 570 -63.07 7.18 -17.05
CA THR A 570 -62.12 7.98 -16.25
C THR A 570 -60.84 7.18 -15.95
N PRO A 571 -59.65 7.77 -16.21
CA PRO A 571 -58.36 7.14 -15.88
C PRO A 571 -58.25 6.75 -14.41
N ARG A 572 -57.89 5.49 -14.16
CA ARG A 572 -57.78 4.89 -12.82
C ARG A 572 -56.82 3.71 -12.81
N ILE A 573 -56.49 3.24 -11.61
CA ILE A 573 -55.80 1.96 -11.39
C ILE A 573 -56.86 0.85 -11.34
N ILE A 574 -56.58 -0.30 -11.95
CA ILE A 574 -57.48 -1.46 -11.97
C ILE A 574 -56.72 -2.68 -11.45
N ASP A 575 -57.29 -3.40 -10.50
CA ASP A 575 -56.74 -4.65 -9.97
C ASP A 575 -57.24 -5.83 -10.82
N LEU A 576 -56.32 -6.55 -11.50
CA LEU A 576 -56.67 -7.79 -12.22
C LEU A 576 -56.69 -9.01 -11.28
N GLY A 577 -56.26 -8.83 -10.03
CA GLY A 577 -56.14 -9.85 -9.02
C GLY A 577 -54.79 -10.55 -9.01
N THR A 578 -54.71 -11.59 -8.20
CA THR A 578 -53.53 -12.43 -8.07
C THR A 578 -53.60 -13.59 -9.06
N PRO A 579 -52.58 -13.80 -9.92
CA PRO A 579 -52.50 -14.99 -10.76
C PRO A 579 -52.57 -16.29 -9.93
N VAL A 580 -53.43 -17.22 -10.36
CA VAL A 580 -53.56 -18.54 -9.75
C VAL A 580 -53.17 -19.59 -10.78
N TYR A 581 -52.07 -20.29 -10.54
CA TYR A 581 -51.51 -21.30 -11.41
C TYR A 581 -52.05 -22.67 -11.02
N THR A 582 -52.58 -23.42 -11.98
CA THR A 582 -53.09 -24.76 -11.76
C THR A 582 -52.44 -25.73 -12.72
N MET A 583 -51.88 -26.82 -12.20
CA MET A 583 -51.34 -27.91 -12.98
C MET A 583 -52.20 -29.16 -12.83
N ASN A 584 -52.27 -29.95 -13.90
CA ASN A 584 -52.67 -31.34 -13.86
C ASN A 584 -51.49 -32.22 -14.29
N TYR A 585 -51.05 -33.11 -13.41
CA TYR A 585 -49.99 -34.08 -13.66
C TYR A 585 -50.50 -35.48 -13.36
N LYS A 586 -50.65 -36.33 -14.39
CA LYS A 586 -51.13 -37.72 -14.26
C LYS A 586 -52.43 -37.85 -13.43
N GLY A 587 -53.37 -36.92 -13.62
CA GLY A 587 -54.65 -36.90 -12.90
C GLY A 587 -54.63 -36.13 -11.56
N ALA A 588 -53.46 -35.89 -10.97
CA ALA A 588 -53.34 -35.06 -9.77
C ALA A 588 -53.38 -33.57 -10.13
N THR A 589 -54.29 -32.82 -9.50
CA THR A 589 -54.43 -31.37 -9.68
C THR A 589 -53.85 -30.62 -8.48
N LYS A 590 -52.97 -29.67 -8.73
CA LYS A 590 -52.38 -28.78 -7.70
C LYS A 590 -52.42 -27.34 -8.17
N THR A 591 -52.59 -26.44 -7.22
CA THR A 591 -52.71 -25.01 -7.46
C THR A 591 -51.68 -24.26 -6.62
N SER A 592 -51.13 -23.18 -7.18
CA SER A 592 -50.24 -22.26 -6.49
C SER A 592 -50.61 -20.83 -6.85
N LYS A 593 -50.74 -19.98 -5.83
CA LYS A 593 -51.10 -18.56 -5.99
C LYS A 593 -49.82 -17.74 -6.06
N ALA A 594 -49.72 -16.79 -6.99
CA ALA A 594 -48.64 -15.83 -6.99
C ALA A 594 -48.63 -15.03 -5.68
N PRO A 595 -47.46 -14.64 -5.16
CA PRO A 595 -47.40 -13.81 -3.96
C PRO A 595 -47.93 -12.38 -4.19
N ALA A 596 -47.96 -11.90 -5.44
CA ALA A 596 -48.34 -10.54 -5.78
C ALA A 596 -49.41 -10.43 -6.88
N LYS A 597 -50.06 -9.27 -6.94
CA LYS A 597 -51.12 -8.97 -7.91
C LYS A 597 -50.57 -8.35 -9.18
N ILE A 598 -51.39 -8.40 -10.22
CA ILE A 598 -51.17 -7.64 -11.46
C ILE A 598 -52.25 -6.57 -11.53
N GLY A 599 -51.84 -5.33 -11.72
CA GLY A 599 -52.75 -4.21 -11.95
C GLY A 599 -52.50 -3.51 -13.27
N VAL A 600 -53.51 -2.76 -13.71
CA VAL A 600 -53.45 -1.88 -14.88
C VAL A 600 -53.42 -0.44 -14.40
N VAL A 601 -52.48 0.34 -14.92
CA VAL A 601 -52.46 1.78 -14.74
C VAL A 601 -52.89 2.41 -16.05
N MET A 602 -54.11 2.96 -16.10
CA MET A 602 -54.58 3.67 -17.29
C MET A 602 -53.73 4.91 -17.55
N LYS A 603 -53.60 5.30 -18.82
CA LYS A 603 -52.92 6.56 -19.19
C LYS A 603 -53.55 7.74 -18.42
N ASN A 604 -52.72 8.55 -17.78
CA ASN A 604 -53.11 9.69 -16.94
C ASN A 604 -53.91 9.32 -15.67
N ALA A 605 -53.90 8.06 -15.23
CA ALA A 605 -54.46 7.70 -13.93
C ALA A 605 -53.75 8.49 -12.82
N PRO A 606 -54.48 9.03 -11.82
CA PRO A 606 -53.91 9.86 -10.77
C PRO A 606 -53.13 9.03 -9.73
N PHE A 607 -52.10 8.32 -10.18
CA PHE A 607 -51.21 7.47 -9.40
C PHE A 607 -49.77 7.97 -9.55
N TYR A 608 -49.11 8.23 -8.43
CA TYR A 608 -47.86 8.99 -8.40
C TYR A 608 -46.79 8.28 -7.60
N ALA A 609 -45.55 8.60 -7.92
CA ALA A 609 -44.36 8.30 -7.13
C ALA A 609 -43.74 9.63 -6.70
N GLU A 610 -43.54 9.81 -5.40
CA GLU A 610 -42.78 10.92 -4.82
C GLU A 610 -41.42 10.41 -4.36
N VAL A 611 -40.35 11.07 -4.81
CA VAL A 611 -38.98 10.74 -4.41
C VAL A 611 -38.80 11.06 -2.93
N VAL A 612 -38.38 10.07 -2.13
CA VAL A 612 -38.14 10.25 -0.69
C VAL A 612 -36.66 10.25 -0.35
N LYS A 613 -35.81 9.63 -1.17
CA LYS A 613 -34.35 9.71 -1.03
C LYS A 613 -33.88 11.13 -1.37
N SER A 614 -32.84 11.63 -0.69
CA SER A 614 -32.26 12.95 -0.94
C SER A 614 -31.93 13.15 -2.42
N VAL A 615 -31.21 12.18 -3.00
CA VAL A 615 -30.97 12.04 -4.43
C VAL A 615 -31.16 10.58 -4.86
N ALA A 616 -31.97 10.36 -5.88
CA ALA A 616 -32.33 9.05 -6.39
C ALA A 616 -31.93 8.90 -7.87
N ASP A 617 -31.28 7.79 -8.18
CA ASP A 617 -30.92 7.41 -9.54
C ASP A 617 -32.14 6.88 -10.32
N THR A 618 -32.22 7.23 -11.59
CA THR A 618 -33.15 6.62 -12.54
C THR A 618 -32.46 5.76 -13.59
N TYR A 619 -33.19 4.84 -14.20
CA TYR A 619 -32.67 3.84 -15.13
C TYR A 619 -33.54 3.74 -16.38
N SER A 620 -32.94 3.48 -17.55
CA SER A 620 -33.68 3.29 -18.81
C SER A 620 -34.47 1.97 -18.85
N THR A 621 -34.09 1.01 -18.00
CA THR A 621 -34.70 -0.31 -17.85
C THR A 621 -34.86 -0.63 -16.35
N PRO A 622 -35.74 -1.56 -15.94
CA PRO A 622 -35.93 -1.93 -14.53
C PRO A 622 -34.80 -2.82 -13.98
N THR A 623 -33.55 -2.38 -14.17
CA THR A 623 -32.32 -3.00 -13.68
C THR A 623 -31.26 -1.92 -13.52
N THR A 624 -30.34 -2.11 -12.58
CA THR A 624 -29.19 -1.23 -12.37
C THR A 624 -28.01 -1.54 -13.28
N GLY A 625 -28.02 -2.69 -13.97
CA GLY A 625 -26.87 -3.21 -14.74
C GLY A 625 -26.41 -2.34 -15.93
N ASN A 626 -27.27 -1.45 -16.43
CA ASN A 626 -26.93 -0.51 -17.51
C ASN A 626 -26.45 0.87 -17.01
N GLY A 627 -26.35 1.04 -15.69
CA GLY A 627 -26.04 2.30 -15.04
C GLY A 627 -27.21 3.28 -14.98
N ALA A 628 -27.11 4.25 -14.07
CA ALA A 628 -28.10 5.31 -13.90
C ALA A 628 -28.05 6.32 -15.07
N ALA A 629 -29.19 6.87 -15.42
CA ALA A 629 -29.36 7.87 -16.48
C ALA A 629 -29.40 9.29 -15.91
N TYR A 630 -30.23 9.54 -14.89
CA TYR A 630 -30.46 10.86 -14.30
C TYR A 630 -30.58 10.78 -12.78
N GLU A 631 -30.34 11.92 -12.11
CA GLU A 631 -30.60 12.10 -10.68
C GLU A 631 -31.92 12.87 -10.47
N LEU A 632 -32.73 12.43 -9.51
CA LEU A 632 -33.95 13.11 -9.04
C LEU A 632 -33.84 13.45 -7.55
N TYR A 633 -34.49 14.52 -7.13
CA TYR A 633 -34.37 15.04 -5.76
C TYR A 633 -35.62 14.78 -4.91
N SER A 634 -35.42 14.66 -3.60
CA SER A 634 -36.51 14.47 -2.63
C SER A 634 -37.65 15.50 -2.80
N GLY A 635 -38.89 15.00 -2.79
CA GLY A 635 -40.13 15.75 -2.98
C GLY A 635 -40.58 15.89 -4.45
N MET A 636 -39.73 15.53 -5.42
CA MET A 636 -40.17 15.48 -6.82
C MET A 636 -41.22 14.38 -7.01
N THR A 637 -42.32 14.71 -7.69
CA THR A 637 -43.44 13.79 -7.95
C THR A 637 -43.62 13.57 -9.45
N ASP A 638 -43.92 12.34 -9.87
CA ASP A 638 -44.29 12.02 -11.26
C ASP A 638 -45.39 10.95 -11.31
N TYR A 639 -46.08 10.81 -12.45
CA TYR A 639 -47.03 9.72 -12.67
C TYR A 639 -46.32 8.38 -12.71
N VAL A 640 -46.92 7.40 -12.05
CA VAL A 640 -46.55 6.00 -12.23
C VAL A 640 -47.21 5.49 -13.50
N THR A 641 -46.42 4.92 -14.40
CA THR A 641 -46.89 4.24 -15.61
C THR A 641 -46.67 2.73 -15.55
N GLY A 642 -45.97 2.23 -14.55
CA GLY A 642 -45.73 0.80 -14.38
C GLY A 642 -44.94 0.48 -13.12
N MET A 643 -44.92 -0.79 -12.74
CA MET A 643 -44.08 -1.31 -11.66
C MET A 643 -43.69 -2.75 -11.99
N THR A 644 -42.43 -3.10 -11.79
CA THR A 644 -41.97 -4.49 -11.91
C THR A 644 -40.78 -4.75 -11.02
N GLY A 645 -40.74 -5.93 -10.39
CA GLY A 645 -39.71 -6.26 -9.39
C GLY A 645 -39.57 -5.15 -8.35
N ASN A 646 -38.35 -4.61 -8.23
CA ASN A 646 -38.03 -3.53 -7.29
C ASN A 646 -38.17 -2.12 -7.86
N PHE A 647 -38.77 -1.94 -9.03
CA PHE A 647 -38.79 -0.66 -9.75
C PHE A 647 -40.20 -0.11 -10.01
N VAL A 648 -40.28 1.21 -10.08
CA VAL A 648 -41.44 2.00 -10.51
C VAL A 648 -41.06 2.73 -11.80
N ARG A 649 -41.93 2.70 -12.82
CA ARG A 649 -41.76 3.45 -14.06
C ARG A 649 -42.49 4.78 -13.96
N LEU A 650 -41.78 5.86 -14.23
CA LEU A 650 -42.28 7.23 -14.24
C LEU A 650 -42.92 7.57 -15.60
N SER A 651 -43.52 8.76 -15.73
CA SER A 651 -44.15 9.19 -16.99
C SER A 651 -43.15 9.45 -18.11
N SER A 652 -41.92 9.82 -17.74
CA SER A 652 -40.78 9.96 -18.65
C SER A 652 -40.29 8.62 -19.24
N GLY A 653 -40.80 7.49 -18.75
CA GLY A 653 -40.34 6.15 -19.11
C GLY A 653 -39.12 5.67 -18.32
N GLN A 654 -38.51 6.55 -17.51
CA GLN A 654 -37.45 6.20 -16.59
C GLN A 654 -37.96 5.32 -15.45
N TRP A 655 -37.10 4.43 -14.96
CA TRP A 655 -37.35 3.55 -13.82
C TRP A 655 -36.62 4.04 -12.59
N ILE A 656 -37.24 3.97 -11.43
CA ILE A 656 -36.65 4.33 -10.14
C ILE A 656 -36.90 3.19 -9.15
N ASN A 657 -35.98 2.97 -8.21
CA ASN A 657 -36.14 1.94 -7.19
C ASN A 657 -37.33 2.27 -6.28
N LYS A 658 -38.16 1.26 -5.99
CA LYS A 658 -39.31 1.34 -5.08
C LYS A 658 -38.93 1.84 -3.68
N LYS A 659 -37.73 1.49 -3.20
CA LYS A 659 -37.24 1.95 -1.89
C LYS A 659 -36.94 3.46 -1.84
N ASP A 660 -36.73 4.10 -2.99
CA ASP A 660 -36.35 5.52 -3.09
C ASP A 660 -37.57 6.42 -3.34
N VAL A 661 -38.77 5.84 -3.49
CA VAL A 661 -40.03 6.56 -3.72
C VAL A 661 -41.16 6.08 -2.81
N LYS A 662 -42.12 6.96 -2.56
CA LYS A 662 -43.42 6.63 -1.97
C LYS A 662 -44.50 6.74 -3.04
N THR A 663 -45.26 5.66 -3.25
CA THR A 663 -46.33 5.64 -4.27
C THR A 663 -47.71 5.86 -3.65
N TYR A 664 -48.55 6.70 -4.27
CA TYR A 664 -49.89 7.02 -3.77
C TYR A 664 -50.85 7.42 -4.89
N ALA A 665 -52.15 7.24 -4.66
CA ALA A 665 -53.21 7.70 -5.58
C ALA A 665 -53.88 8.97 -5.04
N THR A 666 -54.43 9.79 -5.93
CA THR A 666 -55.19 11.01 -5.59
C THR A 666 -56.53 11.04 -6.32
N GLN A 667 -57.44 11.93 -5.93
CA GLN A 667 -58.77 12.06 -6.56
C GLN A 667 -58.73 12.78 -7.92
N SER A 668 -57.69 13.57 -8.20
CA SER A 668 -57.60 14.37 -9.43
C SER A 668 -56.16 14.45 -9.94
N PRO A 669 -55.95 14.59 -11.26
CA PRO A 669 -54.62 14.80 -11.84
C PRO A 669 -53.86 15.96 -11.18
N LEU A 670 -52.59 15.76 -10.88
CA LEU A 670 -51.66 16.79 -10.45
C LEU A 670 -51.09 17.44 -11.70
N THR A 671 -51.17 18.76 -11.80
CA THR A 671 -50.54 19.53 -12.87
C THR A 671 -49.66 20.61 -12.26
N THR A 672 -48.43 20.69 -12.72
CA THR A 672 -47.49 21.75 -12.34
C THR A 672 -47.63 22.91 -13.33
N LYS A 673 -47.75 24.14 -12.83
CA LYS A 673 -47.67 25.35 -13.65
C LYS A 673 -46.30 26.00 -13.45
N ILE A 674 -45.71 26.46 -14.54
CA ILE A 674 -44.57 27.38 -14.46
C ILE A 674 -45.12 28.74 -14.02
N GLN A 675 -44.70 29.20 -12.84
CA GLN A 675 -45.12 30.50 -12.31
C GLN A 675 -44.18 31.61 -12.80
N LYS A 676 -42.90 31.31 -12.90
CA LYS A 676 -41.84 32.24 -13.27
C LYS A 676 -40.68 31.49 -13.92
N ALA A 677 -40.01 32.14 -14.88
CA ALA A 677 -38.74 31.69 -15.40
C ALA A 677 -37.80 32.90 -15.54
N GLU A 678 -36.63 32.84 -14.91
CA GLU A 678 -35.63 33.93 -14.93
C GLU A 678 -34.25 33.39 -15.24
N TYR A 679 -33.55 34.08 -16.13
CA TYR A 679 -32.16 33.79 -16.44
C TYR A 679 -31.26 34.86 -15.83
N SER A 680 -30.20 34.42 -15.16
CA SER A 680 -29.19 35.31 -14.56
C SER A 680 -27.79 34.80 -14.84
N THR A 681 -26.85 35.72 -14.97
CA THR A 681 -25.43 35.44 -15.23
C THR A 681 -24.62 35.70 -13.97
N GLY A 682 -23.62 34.86 -13.72
CA GLY A 682 -22.66 35.03 -12.63
C GLY A 682 -21.24 34.72 -13.07
N GLU A 683 -20.25 34.89 -12.18
CA GLU A 683 -18.84 34.69 -12.52
C GLU A 683 -18.51 33.24 -12.89
N LYS A 684 -19.03 32.27 -12.12
CA LYS A 684 -18.81 30.83 -12.37
C LYS A 684 -20.01 30.13 -13.00
N TRP A 685 -21.21 30.66 -12.83
CA TRP A 685 -22.45 29.98 -13.20
C TRP A 685 -23.44 30.94 -13.83
N ASP A 686 -24.04 30.52 -14.93
CA ASP A 686 -25.33 31.06 -15.36
C ASP A 686 -26.45 30.18 -14.79
N THR A 687 -27.58 30.79 -14.47
CA THR A 687 -28.69 30.11 -13.80
C THR A 687 -30.01 30.42 -14.49
N LEU A 688 -30.74 29.37 -14.88
CA LEU A 688 -32.16 29.43 -15.23
C LEU A 688 -32.99 28.97 -14.03
N ASN A 689 -33.57 29.93 -13.31
CA ASN A 689 -34.49 29.68 -12.20
C ASN A 689 -35.92 29.50 -12.74
N ILE A 690 -36.61 28.47 -12.27
CA ILE A 690 -37.98 28.15 -12.67
C ILE A 690 -38.81 27.91 -11.40
N ASP A 691 -39.77 28.80 -11.16
CA ASP A 691 -40.74 28.65 -10.08
C ASP A 691 -41.88 27.74 -10.52
N LEU A 692 -42.20 26.76 -9.69
CA LEU A 692 -43.16 25.72 -9.96
C LEU A 692 -44.29 25.78 -8.93
N SER A 693 -45.54 25.72 -9.38
CA SER A 693 -46.68 25.63 -8.46
C SER A 693 -46.64 24.36 -7.59
N LYS A 694 -45.94 23.33 -8.07
CA LYS A 694 -45.66 22.08 -7.36
C LYS A 694 -44.41 21.45 -7.93
N LEU A 695 -43.50 20.99 -7.06
CA LEU A 695 -42.28 20.31 -7.48
C LEU A 695 -42.62 18.98 -8.19
N THR A 696 -42.00 18.77 -9.34
CA THR A 696 -42.20 17.62 -10.23
C THR A 696 -40.83 17.11 -10.67
N THR A 697 -40.76 15.94 -11.30
CA THR A 697 -39.50 15.41 -11.83
C THR A 697 -39.00 16.26 -12.99
N VAL A 698 -37.68 16.43 -13.04
CA VAL A 698 -36.99 17.22 -14.05
C VAL A 698 -35.77 16.45 -14.53
N PHE A 699 -35.58 16.40 -15.85
CA PHE A 699 -34.46 15.71 -16.50
C PHE A 699 -33.68 16.72 -17.32
N SER A 700 -32.34 16.67 -17.27
CA SER A 700 -31.47 17.52 -18.08
C SER A 700 -30.52 16.70 -18.93
N SER A 701 -30.18 17.22 -20.12
CA SER A 701 -29.20 16.62 -21.03
C SER A 701 -28.47 17.69 -21.82
N PHE A 702 -27.25 17.36 -22.28
CA PHE A 702 -26.42 18.25 -23.09
C PHE A 702 -25.81 17.48 -24.26
N ASP A 703 -25.95 18.00 -25.47
CA ASP A 703 -25.41 17.37 -26.69
C ASP A 703 -24.09 17.99 -27.19
N GLY A 704 -23.58 19.00 -26.49
CA GLY A 704 -22.40 19.79 -26.89
C GLY A 704 -22.73 21.22 -27.32
N ASN A 705 -23.97 21.49 -27.73
CA ASN A 705 -24.40 22.83 -28.14
C ASN A 705 -25.73 23.25 -27.48
N VAL A 706 -26.56 22.29 -27.11
CA VAL A 706 -27.91 22.51 -26.59
C VAL A 706 -28.06 21.83 -25.24
N VAL A 707 -28.51 22.57 -24.24
CA VAL A 707 -28.96 22.02 -22.96
C VAL A 707 -30.48 21.89 -23.00
N LYS A 708 -31.00 20.69 -22.80
CA LYS A 708 -32.44 20.42 -22.71
C LYS A 708 -32.84 20.15 -21.28
N LEU A 709 -33.99 20.68 -20.90
CA LEU A 709 -34.60 20.50 -19.59
C LEU A 709 -36.07 20.08 -19.77
N ASP A 710 -36.37 18.83 -19.43
CA ASP A 710 -37.71 18.25 -19.52
C ASP A 710 -38.36 18.24 -18.13
N ILE A 711 -39.46 18.98 -17.98
CA ILE A 711 -40.23 19.10 -16.73
C ILE A 711 -41.52 18.29 -16.87
N SER A 712 -41.65 17.20 -16.10
CA SER A 712 -42.81 16.30 -16.15
C SER A 712 -44.09 16.98 -15.65
N ALA A 713 -45.23 16.68 -16.28
CA ALA A 713 -46.56 17.16 -15.92
C ALA A 713 -46.68 18.70 -15.80
N ALA A 714 -45.79 19.44 -16.46
CA ALA A 714 -45.78 20.89 -16.45
C ALA A 714 -46.53 21.51 -17.64
N ALA A 715 -47.13 22.68 -17.40
CA ALA A 715 -47.78 23.49 -18.42
C ALA A 715 -47.54 24.99 -18.22
N GLY A 716 -47.79 25.76 -19.29
CA GLY A 716 -47.74 27.23 -19.24
C GLY A 716 -46.32 27.78 -19.20
N GLY A 717 -45.44 27.27 -20.06
CA GLY A 717 -44.04 27.69 -20.10
C GLY A 717 -43.84 29.19 -20.31
N VAL A 718 -42.80 29.73 -19.66
CA VAL A 718 -42.44 31.15 -19.69
C VAL A 718 -41.03 31.26 -20.30
N ILE A 719 -40.89 32.06 -21.35
CA ILE A 719 -39.56 32.32 -21.94
C ILE A 719 -38.89 33.43 -21.12
N PRO A 720 -37.72 33.18 -20.49
CA PRO A 720 -37.00 34.20 -19.73
C PRO A 720 -36.41 35.26 -20.66
N THR A 721 -36.19 36.46 -20.15
CA THR A 721 -35.34 37.45 -20.83
C THR A 721 -33.87 37.08 -20.63
N LEU A 722 -33.07 37.13 -21.70
CA LEU A 722 -31.63 36.83 -21.64
C LEU A 722 -30.81 38.11 -21.51
N PRO A 723 -29.92 38.23 -20.49
CA PRO A 723 -28.91 39.27 -20.45
C PRO A 723 -27.94 39.18 -21.64
N GLU A 724 -27.34 40.32 -22.01
CA GLU A 724 -26.34 40.36 -23.09
C GLU A 724 -25.17 39.40 -22.83
N GLU A 725 -24.75 39.26 -21.57
CA GLU A 725 -23.62 38.42 -21.14
C GLU A 725 -23.95 36.92 -21.01
N ALA A 726 -25.19 36.50 -21.32
CA ALA A 726 -25.60 35.10 -21.19
C ALA A 726 -24.77 34.17 -22.08
N MET A 727 -24.44 32.97 -21.61
CA MET A 727 -23.77 31.95 -22.44
C MET A 727 -24.65 31.39 -23.57
N VAL A 728 -25.97 31.58 -23.45
CA VAL A 728 -26.97 31.07 -24.39
C VAL A 728 -27.44 32.16 -25.36
N SER A 729 -27.66 31.78 -26.61
CA SER A 729 -28.20 32.63 -27.66
C SER A 729 -29.73 32.65 -27.70
N SER A 730 -30.37 31.57 -27.24
CA SER A 730 -31.82 31.47 -27.20
C SER A 730 -32.31 30.46 -26.17
N VAL A 731 -33.55 30.67 -25.70
CA VAL A 731 -34.32 29.70 -24.92
C VAL A 731 -35.64 29.48 -25.64
N ALA A 732 -35.88 28.25 -26.08
CA ALA A 732 -37.15 27.84 -26.66
C ALA A 732 -37.92 26.96 -25.68
N VAL A 733 -39.25 27.08 -25.69
CA VAL A 733 -40.14 26.28 -24.83
C VAL A 733 -41.17 25.54 -25.65
N LEU A 734 -41.26 24.23 -25.47
CA LEU A 734 -42.19 23.35 -26.17
C LEU A 734 -43.11 22.63 -25.19
N GLN A 735 -44.42 22.81 -25.37
CA GLN A 735 -45.43 22.04 -24.66
C GLN A 735 -45.63 20.67 -25.33
N ASN A 736 -45.32 19.61 -24.59
CA ASN A 736 -45.64 18.24 -24.97
C ASN A 736 -46.90 17.77 -24.23
N THR A 737 -47.45 16.62 -24.63
CA THR A 737 -48.69 16.07 -24.08
C THR A 737 -48.71 16.01 -22.55
N ASN A 738 -47.59 15.58 -21.93
CA ASN A 738 -47.47 15.38 -20.47
C ASN A 738 -46.17 15.99 -19.89
N SER A 739 -45.51 16.89 -20.61
CA SER A 739 -44.29 17.56 -20.13
C SER A 739 -44.11 18.91 -20.82
N LEU A 740 -43.24 19.75 -20.26
CA LEU A 740 -42.78 21.00 -20.86
C LEU A 740 -41.26 20.92 -21.03
N GLN A 741 -40.75 21.21 -22.23
CA GLN A 741 -39.32 21.17 -22.52
C GLN A 741 -38.76 22.59 -22.72
N TYR A 742 -37.71 22.94 -22.00
CA TYR A 742 -36.85 24.09 -22.28
C TYR A 742 -35.65 23.64 -23.09
N THR A 743 -35.33 24.37 -24.14
CA THR A 743 -34.17 24.14 -25.01
C THR A 743 -33.31 25.40 -25.00
N LEU A 744 -32.14 25.31 -24.37
CA LEU A 744 -31.18 26.41 -24.26
C LEU A 744 -30.07 26.17 -25.30
N THR A 745 -29.95 27.08 -26.26
CA THR A 745 -28.92 26.98 -27.31
C THR A 745 -27.73 27.84 -26.91
N LEU A 746 -26.53 27.28 -26.84
CA LEU A 746 -25.32 28.07 -26.55
C LEU A 746 -25.07 29.14 -27.64
N LYS A 747 -24.39 30.22 -27.28
CA LYS A 747 -23.84 31.15 -28.28
C LYS A 747 -22.77 30.45 -29.11
N LYS A 748 -22.56 30.93 -30.33
CA LYS A 748 -21.44 30.48 -31.17
C LYS A 748 -20.13 30.64 -30.37
N ASP A 749 -19.28 29.62 -30.45
CA ASP A 749 -17.96 29.58 -29.79
C ASP A 749 -18.00 29.66 -28.25
N HIS A 750 -19.16 29.44 -27.62
CA HIS A 750 -19.28 29.28 -26.16
C HIS A 750 -19.37 27.81 -25.75
N PHE A 751 -18.93 27.52 -24.54
CA PHE A 751 -18.90 26.17 -23.94
C PHE A 751 -19.37 26.22 -22.51
N ILE A 752 -19.76 25.06 -21.99
CA ILE A 752 -19.98 24.85 -20.56
C ILE A 752 -19.11 23.70 -20.07
N GLU A 753 -18.67 23.78 -18.81
CA GLU A 753 -17.93 22.70 -18.14
C GLU A 753 -18.81 21.89 -17.18
N GLY A 754 -20.08 22.24 -17.09
CA GLY A 754 -21.00 21.57 -16.20
C GLY A 754 -22.42 22.04 -16.42
N TYR A 755 -23.37 21.17 -16.14
CA TYR A 755 -24.77 21.52 -15.99
C TYR A 755 -25.39 20.63 -14.94
N PHE A 756 -26.22 21.17 -14.07
CA PHE A 756 -26.97 20.36 -13.12
C PHE A 756 -28.21 21.09 -12.62
N ILE A 757 -29.12 20.33 -12.02
CA ILE A 757 -30.36 20.85 -11.46
C ILE A 757 -30.18 20.98 -9.95
N GLU A 758 -30.53 22.13 -9.40
CA GLU A 758 -30.73 22.34 -7.96
C GLU A 758 -32.20 22.49 -7.62
N LYS A 759 -32.58 22.01 -6.43
CA LYS A 759 -33.89 22.28 -5.85
C LYS A 759 -33.86 23.65 -5.17
N THR A 760 -34.81 24.51 -5.50
CA THR A 760 -35.02 25.81 -4.83
C THR A 760 -36.25 25.74 -3.93
N PRO A 761 -36.48 26.72 -3.02
CA PRO A 761 -37.69 26.76 -2.20
C PRO A 761 -38.99 26.81 -3.01
N THR A 762 -38.95 27.40 -4.21
CA THR A 762 -40.11 27.66 -5.08
C THR A 762 -40.14 26.78 -6.33
N GLY A 763 -39.12 25.97 -6.59
CA GLY A 763 -39.04 25.14 -7.79
C GLY A 763 -37.65 24.54 -8.00
N ILE A 764 -37.04 24.86 -9.15
CA ILE A 764 -35.73 24.34 -9.55
C ILE A 764 -34.87 25.41 -10.22
N ALA A 765 -33.56 25.20 -10.19
CA ALA A 765 -32.58 26.00 -10.89
C ALA A 765 -31.73 25.09 -11.80
N LEU A 766 -31.67 25.39 -13.10
CA LEU A 766 -30.69 24.79 -14.00
C LEU A 766 -29.42 25.66 -13.95
N MET A 767 -28.35 25.08 -13.45
CA MET A 767 -27.03 25.69 -13.31
C MET A 767 -26.18 25.33 -14.53
N LEU A 768 -25.53 26.31 -15.16
CA LEU A 768 -24.61 26.13 -16.29
C LEU A 768 -23.22 26.66 -15.92
N LYS A 769 -22.20 25.80 -15.89
CA LYS A 769 -20.85 26.17 -15.45
C LYS A 769 -20.11 26.89 -16.57
N ARG A 770 -19.61 28.09 -16.28
CA ARG A 770 -18.71 28.84 -17.18
C ARG A 770 -17.35 28.13 -17.27
N PRO A 771 -16.71 28.11 -18.44
CA PRO A 771 -15.37 27.56 -18.60
C PRO A 771 -14.34 28.30 -17.75
N VAL A 772 -13.46 27.55 -17.09
CA VAL A 772 -12.27 28.09 -16.43
C VAL A 772 -11.05 27.91 -17.36
N VAL A 773 -10.09 28.82 -17.26
CA VAL A 773 -8.86 28.84 -18.07
C VAL A 773 -7.63 29.05 -17.18
N SER A 774 -6.49 28.52 -17.61
CA SER A 774 -5.19 28.73 -16.97
C SER A 774 -4.83 30.22 -16.92
N VAL A 775 -4.22 30.66 -15.81
CA VAL A 775 -3.80 32.06 -15.59
C VAL A 775 -2.36 32.35 -16.05
N GLY A 776 -1.62 31.33 -16.49
CA GLY A 776 -0.20 31.44 -16.88
C GLY A 776 0.74 31.69 -15.69
N GLY A 777 2.03 31.96 -15.99
CA GLY A 777 3.07 32.18 -14.97
C GLY A 777 3.53 30.91 -14.26
N ASP A 778 4.12 31.06 -13.06
CA ASP A 778 4.72 29.96 -12.28
C ASP A 778 3.69 29.05 -11.59
N GLN A 779 2.44 29.48 -11.49
CA GLN A 779 1.31 28.76 -10.89
C GLN A 779 0.11 28.79 -11.84
N PRO A 780 0.22 28.16 -13.02
CA PRO A 780 -0.74 28.32 -14.11
C PRO A 780 -2.15 27.81 -13.79
N LEU A 781 -2.31 26.90 -12.82
CA LEU A 781 -3.60 26.35 -12.39
C LEU A 781 -4.20 27.07 -11.17
N ALA A 782 -3.66 28.23 -10.78
CA ALA A 782 -4.18 28.98 -9.63
C ALA A 782 -5.69 29.26 -9.75
N GLY A 783 -6.43 28.89 -8.70
CA GLY A 783 -7.89 29.07 -8.63
C GLY A 783 -8.72 27.95 -9.30
N ILE A 784 -8.07 26.98 -9.94
CA ILE A 784 -8.73 25.80 -10.53
C ILE A 784 -8.81 24.69 -9.48
N THR A 785 -10.00 24.14 -9.27
CA THR A 785 -10.24 23.03 -8.34
C THR A 785 -10.31 21.71 -9.08
N ILE A 786 -9.45 20.76 -8.74
CA ILE A 786 -9.42 19.43 -9.36
C ILE A 786 -9.70 18.39 -8.28
N MET A 787 -10.69 17.53 -8.50
CA MET A 787 -10.94 16.40 -7.62
C MET A 787 -10.30 15.13 -8.21
N ILE A 788 -9.50 14.45 -7.40
CA ILE A 788 -8.89 13.17 -7.72
C ILE A 788 -9.53 12.09 -6.85
N ASP A 789 -9.94 11.02 -7.50
CA ASP A 789 -10.53 9.85 -6.91
C ASP A 789 -9.59 8.65 -7.11
N PRO A 790 -8.82 8.24 -6.09
CA PRO A 790 -8.08 6.99 -6.17
C PRO A 790 -9.08 5.82 -6.12
N GLY A 791 -9.24 5.11 -7.24
CA GLY A 791 -10.14 3.97 -7.39
C GLY A 791 -9.93 2.91 -6.31
N HIS A 792 -11.00 2.18 -5.96
CA HIS A 792 -10.99 1.15 -4.91
C HIS A 792 -10.54 1.69 -3.53
N GLY A 793 -10.27 0.81 -2.56
CA GLY A 793 -9.83 1.18 -1.21
C GLY A 793 -10.44 0.31 -0.11
N GLY A 794 -9.72 0.17 1.02
CA GLY A 794 -10.16 -0.61 2.15
C GLY A 794 -10.31 -2.09 1.81
N SER A 795 -11.53 -2.61 1.98
CA SER A 795 -11.90 -3.99 1.67
C SER A 795 -12.04 -4.25 0.16
N ASP A 796 -12.26 -3.22 -0.64
CA ASP A 796 -12.25 -3.32 -2.10
C ASP A 796 -10.81 -3.20 -2.60
N THR A 797 -10.20 -4.35 -2.91
CA THR A 797 -8.83 -4.43 -3.42
C THR A 797 -8.69 -4.00 -4.87
N GLY A 798 -9.79 -3.96 -5.63
CA GLY A 798 -9.75 -3.93 -7.09
C GLY A 798 -9.08 -5.18 -7.68
N ALA A 799 -8.40 -5.01 -8.81
CA ALA A 799 -7.66 -6.08 -9.47
C ALA A 799 -6.45 -6.57 -8.66
N LEU A 800 -6.21 -7.88 -8.70
CA LEU A 800 -5.04 -8.52 -8.11
C LEU A 800 -4.02 -8.86 -9.19
N GLY A 801 -2.77 -8.45 -8.94
CA GLY A 801 -1.63 -8.77 -9.80
C GLY A 801 -0.88 -10.02 -9.34
N PRO A 802 0.26 -10.33 -10.00
CA PRO A 802 1.18 -11.41 -9.65
C PRO A 802 1.45 -11.60 -8.15
N LEU A 803 1.62 -10.52 -7.37
CA LEU A 803 1.90 -10.57 -5.93
C LEU A 803 0.64 -10.58 -5.04
N GLY A 804 -0.56 -10.74 -5.61
CA GLY A 804 -1.81 -10.74 -4.86
C GLY A 804 -2.08 -9.40 -4.19
N ALA A 805 -2.40 -9.42 -2.90
CA ALA A 805 -2.84 -8.24 -2.15
C ALA A 805 -1.71 -7.23 -1.82
N ALA A 806 -0.44 -7.62 -1.92
CA ALA A 806 0.70 -6.78 -1.52
C ALA A 806 0.77 -5.46 -2.31
N ASN A 807 0.46 -5.49 -3.60
CA ASN A 807 0.27 -4.31 -4.44
C ASN A 807 -0.97 -4.51 -5.33
N ALA A 808 -2.14 -4.60 -4.69
CA ALA A 808 -3.41 -4.62 -5.39
C ALA A 808 -3.70 -3.25 -6.04
N GLU A 809 -4.67 -3.22 -6.95
CA GLU A 809 -5.06 -2.01 -7.68
C GLU A 809 -5.33 -0.81 -6.77
N LYS A 810 -5.97 -1.01 -5.62
CA LYS A 810 -6.23 0.05 -4.64
C LYS A 810 -4.96 0.82 -4.20
N SER A 811 -3.82 0.13 -4.09
CA SER A 811 -2.54 0.69 -3.68
C SER A 811 -1.86 1.42 -4.85
N ILE A 812 -1.90 0.83 -6.04
CA ILE A 812 -1.41 1.44 -7.29
C ILE A 812 -2.14 2.77 -7.55
N ASN A 813 -3.47 2.76 -7.44
CA ASN A 813 -4.32 3.94 -7.64
C ASN A 813 -4.03 5.03 -6.60
N LEU A 814 -3.90 4.66 -5.31
CA LEU A 814 -3.60 5.63 -4.24
C LEU A 814 -2.23 6.28 -4.43
N ASN A 815 -1.19 5.48 -4.68
CA ASN A 815 0.16 5.98 -4.82
C ASN A 815 0.30 6.90 -6.03
N THR A 816 -0.31 6.53 -7.16
CA THR A 816 -0.33 7.38 -8.37
C THR A 816 -1.11 8.67 -8.12
N ALA A 817 -2.25 8.60 -7.42
CA ALA A 817 -3.07 9.76 -7.12
C ALA A 817 -2.40 10.76 -6.17
N LEU A 818 -1.68 10.30 -5.15
CA LEU A 818 -0.92 11.16 -4.24
C LEU A 818 0.22 11.89 -4.96
N LYS A 819 0.91 11.20 -5.89
CA LYS A 819 1.92 11.83 -6.74
C LYS A 819 1.29 12.86 -7.69
N LEU A 820 0.14 12.54 -8.31
CA LEU A 820 -0.58 13.49 -9.16
C LEU A 820 -1.07 14.71 -8.39
N GLN A 821 -1.53 14.53 -7.15
CA GLN A 821 -1.88 15.63 -6.26
C GLN A 821 -0.70 16.59 -6.10
N GLN A 822 0.49 16.08 -5.77
CA GLN A 822 1.69 16.90 -5.59
C GLN A 822 2.05 17.69 -6.85
N GLU A 823 2.01 17.04 -8.02
CA GLU A 823 2.29 17.70 -9.31
C GLU A 823 1.28 18.82 -9.62
N LEU A 824 -0.01 18.59 -9.38
CA LEU A 824 -1.05 19.60 -9.63
C LEU A 824 -1.01 20.76 -8.62
N GLU A 825 -0.72 20.48 -7.35
CA GLU A 825 -0.54 21.51 -6.31
C GLU A 825 0.69 22.38 -6.59
N GLN A 826 1.78 21.80 -7.11
CA GLN A 826 2.95 22.55 -7.58
C GLN A 826 2.64 23.49 -8.74
N LEU A 827 1.61 23.18 -9.55
CA LEU A 827 1.11 24.06 -10.62
C LEU A 827 0.05 25.07 -10.13
N GLY A 828 -0.30 25.06 -8.84
CA GLY A 828 -1.20 26.00 -8.19
C GLY A 828 -2.67 25.56 -8.10
N ALA A 829 -3.00 24.33 -8.51
CA ALA A 829 -4.36 23.82 -8.42
C ALA A 829 -4.78 23.58 -6.96
N ILE A 830 -6.07 23.73 -6.68
CA ILE A 830 -6.69 23.29 -5.43
C ILE A 830 -7.10 21.83 -5.63
N VAL A 831 -6.37 20.89 -5.04
CA VAL A 831 -6.65 19.46 -5.18
C VAL A 831 -7.54 18.95 -4.05
N LEU A 832 -8.62 18.27 -4.41
CA LEU A 832 -9.52 17.57 -3.48
C LEU A 832 -9.42 16.06 -3.70
N MET A 833 -9.28 15.29 -2.64
CA MET A 833 -9.14 13.83 -2.70
C MET A 833 -10.40 13.16 -2.16
N THR A 834 -10.92 12.12 -2.82
CA THR A 834 -11.99 11.28 -2.23
C THR A 834 -11.45 10.39 -1.10
N ARG A 835 -10.16 10.05 -1.15
CA ARG A 835 -9.38 9.44 -0.05
C ARG A 835 -7.90 9.75 -0.22
N ASN A 836 -7.17 9.85 0.89
CA ASN A 836 -5.71 10.02 0.93
C ASN A 836 -5.00 8.87 1.68
N THR A 837 -5.77 7.91 2.20
CA THR A 837 -5.30 6.68 2.85
C THR A 837 -6.07 5.47 2.30
N ASP A 838 -5.69 4.26 2.73
CA ASP A 838 -6.39 3.03 2.37
C ASP A 838 -7.67 2.85 3.22
N ILE A 839 -8.79 3.35 2.72
CA ILE A 839 -10.11 3.28 3.37
C ILE A 839 -11.20 2.89 2.36
N ASP A 840 -12.28 2.30 2.85
CA ASP A 840 -13.49 2.06 2.05
C ASP A 840 -14.14 3.40 1.68
N VAL A 841 -14.40 3.61 0.39
CA VAL A 841 -15.22 4.72 -0.11
C VAL A 841 -16.17 4.19 -1.16
N SER A 842 -17.46 4.21 -0.85
CA SER A 842 -18.49 3.71 -1.75
C SER A 842 -18.63 4.59 -3.00
N LEU A 843 -19.15 4.00 -4.07
CA LEU A 843 -19.41 4.73 -5.32
C LEU A 843 -20.33 5.95 -5.10
N GLU A 844 -21.34 5.82 -4.22
CA GLU A 844 -22.27 6.90 -3.88
C GLU A 844 -21.55 8.06 -3.16
N GLU A 845 -20.64 7.77 -2.23
CA GLU A 845 -19.84 8.78 -1.53
C GLU A 845 -18.90 9.54 -2.48
N ARG A 846 -18.25 8.84 -3.43
CA ARG A 846 -17.37 9.47 -4.43
C ARG A 846 -18.13 10.49 -5.28
N LEU A 847 -19.29 10.09 -5.79
CA LEU A 847 -20.12 10.96 -6.62
C LEU A 847 -20.72 12.12 -5.81
N ALA A 848 -21.13 11.87 -4.56
CA ALA A 848 -21.62 12.90 -3.66
C ALA A 848 -20.54 13.93 -3.29
N ALA A 849 -19.30 13.49 -3.04
CA ALA A 849 -18.16 14.38 -2.78
C ALA A 849 -17.93 15.31 -3.98
N SER A 850 -17.89 14.76 -5.20
CA SER A 850 -17.77 15.54 -6.44
C SER A 850 -18.92 16.54 -6.60
N ARG A 851 -20.18 16.12 -6.36
CA ARG A 851 -21.35 17.01 -6.45
C ARG A 851 -21.31 18.17 -5.48
N ASN A 852 -20.87 17.92 -4.25
CA ASN A 852 -20.82 18.94 -3.22
C ASN A 852 -19.69 19.93 -3.47
N ALA A 853 -18.54 19.45 -3.96
CA ALA A 853 -17.37 20.29 -4.26
C ALA A 853 -17.48 21.05 -5.59
N ARG A 854 -18.18 20.48 -6.59
CA ARG A 854 -18.34 21.03 -7.95
C ARG A 854 -17.00 21.43 -8.58
N PRO A 855 -16.02 20.50 -8.62
CA PRO A 855 -14.68 20.81 -9.10
C PRO A 855 -14.71 21.25 -10.57
N ASP A 856 -13.66 21.91 -11.03
CA ASP A 856 -13.46 22.26 -12.43
C ASP A 856 -13.09 21.05 -13.29
N LEU A 857 -12.56 19.99 -12.67
CA LEU A 857 -12.32 18.68 -13.28
C LEU A 857 -12.40 17.58 -12.21
N PHE A 858 -13.03 16.45 -12.54
CA PHE A 858 -13.03 15.24 -11.73
C PHE A 858 -12.28 14.11 -12.47
N ILE A 859 -11.32 13.48 -11.79
CA ILE A 859 -10.48 12.42 -12.33
C ILE A 859 -10.52 11.22 -11.39
N SER A 860 -10.93 10.06 -11.89
CA SER A 860 -10.81 8.81 -11.16
C SER A 860 -9.69 7.95 -11.73
N ILE A 861 -8.74 7.53 -10.89
CA ILE A 861 -7.57 6.73 -11.31
C ILE A 861 -7.82 5.27 -10.97
N HIS A 862 -7.79 4.41 -11.98
CA HIS A 862 -7.93 2.96 -11.92
C HIS A 862 -6.81 2.27 -12.71
N ALA A 863 -6.66 0.96 -12.49
CA ALA A 863 -5.85 0.09 -13.32
C ALA A 863 -6.60 -1.21 -13.64
N ASN A 864 -6.58 -1.59 -14.90
CA ASN A 864 -7.56 -2.46 -15.50
C ASN A 864 -7.34 -3.95 -15.18
N SER A 865 -8.36 -4.75 -15.47
CA SER A 865 -8.29 -6.22 -15.50
C SER A 865 -9.28 -6.76 -16.54
N MET A 866 -9.09 -8.02 -16.93
CA MET A 866 -10.03 -8.74 -17.78
C MET A 866 -10.69 -9.89 -17.01
N GLY A 867 -11.73 -10.48 -17.61
CA GLY A 867 -12.34 -11.69 -17.09
C GLY A 867 -11.38 -12.87 -17.07
N ASP A 868 -11.58 -13.81 -16.14
CA ASP A 868 -10.71 -14.98 -15.92
C ASP A 868 -10.53 -15.88 -17.15
N ASN A 869 -11.40 -15.79 -18.15
CA ASN A 869 -11.34 -16.60 -19.37
C ASN A 869 -10.57 -15.94 -20.51
N VAL A 870 -9.82 -14.86 -20.24
CA VAL A 870 -9.07 -14.09 -21.24
C VAL A 870 -7.57 -14.24 -20.99
N ASP A 871 -6.77 -14.29 -22.06
CA ASP A 871 -5.31 -14.31 -21.97
C ASP A 871 -4.78 -12.89 -21.67
N ILE A 872 -4.83 -12.50 -20.40
CA ILE A 872 -4.50 -11.13 -19.95
C ILE A 872 -3.02 -10.80 -20.18
N ALA A 873 -2.14 -11.81 -20.26
CA ALA A 873 -0.71 -11.61 -20.55
C ALA A 873 -0.46 -11.00 -21.94
N LYS A 874 -1.47 -11.01 -22.83
CA LYS A 874 -1.42 -10.42 -24.18
C LYS A 874 -2.20 -9.11 -24.29
N ILE A 875 -2.61 -8.55 -23.17
CA ILE A 875 -3.43 -7.33 -23.11
C ILE A 875 -2.69 -6.31 -22.28
N ASP A 876 -2.44 -5.16 -22.88
CA ASP A 876 -1.73 -4.04 -22.28
C ASP A 876 -2.33 -2.71 -22.74
N GLY A 877 -1.84 -1.63 -22.17
CA GLY A 877 -2.08 -0.27 -22.66
C GLY A 877 -3.01 0.59 -21.82
N PHE A 878 -3.02 1.86 -22.19
CA PHE A 878 -3.69 2.95 -21.49
C PHE A 878 -5.07 3.24 -22.08
N SER A 879 -6.06 3.55 -21.25
CA SER A 879 -7.37 4.00 -21.72
C SER A 879 -8.00 5.07 -20.84
N VAL A 880 -8.89 5.87 -21.45
CA VAL A 880 -9.66 6.88 -20.74
C VAL A 880 -11.14 6.67 -21.04
N PHE A 881 -11.96 6.81 -20.01
CA PHE A 881 -13.40 6.63 -20.05
C PHE A 881 -14.09 7.93 -19.64
N TYR A 882 -15.16 8.27 -20.33
CA TYR A 882 -16.03 9.39 -20.01
C TYR A 882 -17.46 9.06 -20.38
N ARG A 883 -18.41 9.88 -19.94
CA ARG A 883 -19.83 9.71 -20.29
C ARG A 883 -20.36 10.94 -21.00
N GLU A 884 -20.24 12.09 -20.37
CA GLU A 884 -20.84 13.33 -20.84
C GLU A 884 -20.01 14.00 -21.93
N LYS A 885 -20.67 14.63 -22.91
CA LYS A 885 -20.00 15.29 -24.04
C LYS A 885 -19.01 16.37 -23.58
N LEU A 886 -19.30 17.05 -22.47
CA LEU A 886 -18.43 18.07 -21.87
C LEU A 886 -17.07 17.53 -21.38
N ALA A 887 -16.95 16.22 -21.16
CA ALA A 887 -15.71 15.59 -20.71
C ALA A 887 -14.82 15.13 -21.87
N GLN A 888 -15.35 15.08 -23.10
CA GLN A 888 -14.65 14.54 -24.25
C GLN A 888 -13.29 15.21 -24.48
N LEU A 889 -13.23 16.55 -24.45
CA LEU A 889 -11.98 17.28 -24.68
C LEU A 889 -10.92 16.98 -23.62
N ALA A 890 -11.32 16.93 -22.34
CA ALA A 890 -10.41 16.58 -21.25
C ALA A 890 -9.87 15.15 -21.44
N SER A 891 -10.76 14.22 -21.79
CA SER A 891 -10.37 12.84 -22.04
C SER A 891 -9.42 12.69 -23.24
N GLU A 892 -9.66 13.40 -24.34
CA GLU A 892 -8.79 13.40 -25.52
C GLU A 892 -7.40 13.94 -25.20
N LYS A 893 -7.31 15.04 -24.43
CA LYS A 893 -6.02 15.62 -24.01
C LYS A 893 -5.23 14.68 -23.13
N VAL A 894 -5.86 14.14 -22.09
CA VAL A 894 -5.23 13.16 -21.18
C VAL A 894 -4.79 11.93 -21.95
N PHE A 895 -5.65 11.38 -22.81
CA PHE A 895 -5.34 10.18 -23.58
C PHE A 895 -4.17 10.40 -24.55
N MET A 896 -4.23 11.43 -25.40
CA MET A 896 -3.22 11.64 -26.43
C MET A 896 -1.86 12.04 -25.84
N HIS A 897 -1.83 12.93 -24.84
CA HIS A 897 -0.58 13.36 -24.21
C HIS A 897 0.11 12.22 -23.48
N THR A 898 -0.66 11.36 -22.80
CA THR A 898 -0.11 10.19 -22.09
C THR A 898 0.49 9.18 -23.06
N LEU A 899 -0.20 8.88 -24.16
CA LEU A 899 0.33 7.97 -25.18
C LEU A 899 1.61 8.53 -25.84
N ASP A 900 1.64 9.82 -26.15
CA ASP A 900 2.81 10.42 -26.79
C ASP A 900 4.01 10.50 -25.84
N THR A 901 3.79 10.86 -24.57
CA THR A 901 4.89 11.05 -23.61
C THR A 901 5.44 9.71 -23.12
N LEU A 902 4.56 8.78 -22.70
CA LEU A 902 4.96 7.51 -22.09
C LEU A 902 5.14 6.38 -23.11
N LYS A 903 4.81 6.61 -24.38
CA LYS A 903 4.87 5.62 -25.47
C LYS A 903 4.13 4.31 -25.13
N ARG A 904 3.04 4.41 -24.36
CA ARG A 904 2.17 3.28 -23.99
C ARG A 904 1.31 2.84 -25.18
N ASN A 905 0.88 1.59 -25.19
CA ASN A 905 -0.08 1.09 -26.17
C ASN A 905 -1.47 1.71 -25.95
N SER A 906 -2.16 1.99 -27.05
CA SER A 906 -3.53 2.53 -26.99
C SER A 906 -4.54 1.42 -26.71
N LYS A 907 -5.27 1.52 -25.59
CA LYS A 907 -6.48 0.75 -25.31
C LYS A 907 -7.78 1.51 -25.58
N GLY A 908 -7.65 2.76 -26.03
CA GLY A 908 -8.72 3.56 -26.60
C GLY A 908 -9.37 4.55 -25.64
N LEU A 909 -10.14 5.45 -26.24
CA LEU A 909 -10.95 6.46 -25.58
C LEU A 909 -12.43 6.05 -25.69
N HIS A 910 -13.12 5.88 -24.55
CA HIS A 910 -14.41 5.19 -24.51
C HIS A 910 -15.53 6.03 -23.87
N ASN A 911 -16.68 6.10 -24.55
CA ASN A 911 -17.90 6.62 -23.94
C ASN A 911 -18.62 5.48 -23.16
N LYS A 912 -18.58 5.51 -21.83
CA LYS A 912 -19.12 4.49 -20.92
C LYS A 912 -19.77 5.10 -19.68
N ASN A 913 -20.86 4.47 -19.22
CA ASN A 913 -21.63 4.89 -18.04
C ASN A 913 -21.09 4.29 -16.73
N PHE A 914 -19.81 4.52 -16.44
CA PHE A 914 -19.23 4.20 -15.13
C PHE A 914 -19.76 5.14 -14.06
N TYR A 915 -19.84 4.67 -12.81
CA TYR A 915 -20.51 5.42 -11.74
C TYR A 915 -19.87 6.79 -11.50
N VAL A 916 -18.53 6.84 -11.47
CA VAL A 916 -17.74 8.05 -11.21
C VAL A 916 -17.71 9.04 -12.38
N THR A 917 -18.11 8.62 -13.60
CA THR A 917 -18.16 9.50 -14.78
C THR A 917 -19.55 10.15 -14.98
N ARG A 918 -20.48 9.95 -14.05
CA ARG A 918 -21.87 10.44 -14.16
C ARG A 918 -22.08 11.90 -13.77
N GLY A 919 -21.12 12.51 -13.07
CA GLY A 919 -21.25 13.89 -12.61
C GLY A 919 -21.40 14.85 -13.78
N THR A 920 -22.54 15.51 -13.89
CA THR A 920 -22.81 16.48 -14.97
C THR A 920 -22.34 17.89 -14.60
N TRP A 921 -22.06 18.18 -13.32
CA TRP A 921 -21.59 19.48 -12.82
C TRP A 921 -20.12 19.79 -13.11
N ALA A 922 -19.36 18.81 -13.63
CA ALA A 922 -17.95 18.93 -13.97
C ALA A 922 -17.57 17.93 -15.08
N PRO A 923 -16.53 18.20 -15.91
CA PRO A 923 -15.92 17.19 -16.74
C PRO A 923 -15.41 16.06 -15.84
N SER A 924 -15.92 14.85 -16.06
CA SER A 924 -15.63 13.69 -15.21
C SER A 924 -15.04 12.56 -16.06
N ILE A 925 -13.79 12.19 -15.77
CA ILE A 925 -13.05 11.17 -16.51
C ILE A 925 -12.59 10.06 -15.57
N LEU A 926 -12.48 8.85 -16.11
CA LEU A 926 -11.83 7.72 -15.46
C LEU A 926 -10.64 7.28 -16.31
N ILE A 927 -9.51 7.08 -15.67
CA ILE A 927 -8.26 6.62 -16.28
C ILE A 927 -8.06 5.17 -15.90
N GLU A 928 -7.76 4.33 -16.88
CA GLU A 928 -7.24 2.97 -16.68
C GLU A 928 -5.78 2.97 -17.14
N SER A 929 -4.85 2.97 -16.19
CA SER A 929 -3.43 3.23 -16.44
C SER A 929 -2.69 2.07 -17.12
N GLY A 930 -3.15 0.84 -16.90
CA GLY A 930 -2.57 -0.40 -17.44
C GLY A 930 -3.37 -1.62 -17.00
N PHE A 931 -2.88 -2.85 -17.18
CA PHE A 931 -3.57 -4.08 -16.76
C PHE A 931 -2.87 -4.79 -15.59
N VAL A 932 -3.41 -4.68 -14.38
CA VAL A 932 -2.78 -5.20 -13.14
C VAL A 932 -2.41 -6.69 -13.20
N PRO A 933 -3.22 -7.60 -13.78
CA PRO A 933 -2.86 -9.02 -13.85
C PRO A 933 -1.80 -9.35 -14.91
N ASN A 934 -1.54 -8.47 -15.88
CA ASN A 934 -0.52 -8.68 -16.89
C ASN A 934 0.87 -8.52 -16.24
N PRO A 935 1.78 -9.49 -16.38
CA PRO A 935 3.04 -9.49 -15.64
C PRO A 935 3.97 -8.32 -15.97
N TYR A 936 4.00 -7.86 -17.23
CA TYR A 936 4.86 -6.74 -17.64
C TYR A 936 4.25 -5.38 -17.27
N GLU A 937 2.94 -5.23 -17.44
CA GLU A 937 2.23 -4.03 -16.99
C GLU A 937 2.29 -3.89 -15.47
N TYR A 938 2.21 -5.00 -14.73
CA TYR A 938 2.29 -4.99 -13.27
C TYR A 938 3.60 -4.41 -12.76
N GLU A 939 4.74 -4.79 -13.34
CA GLU A 939 6.05 -4.21 -12.98
C GLU A 939 6.05 -2.69 -13.12
N TRP A 940 5.56 -2.21 -14.26
CA TRP A 940 5.47 -0.78 -14.55
C TRP A 940 4.51 -0.07 -13.58
N LEU A 941 3.35 -0.68 -13.29
CA LEU A 941 2.33 -0.11 -12.42
C LEU A 941 2.76 -0.01 -10.95
N ILE A 942 3.66 -0.88 -10.46
CA ILE A 942 4.15 -0.85 -9.08
C ILE A 942 5.49 -0.14 -8.91
N ASN A 943 6.15 0.22 -10.01
CA ASN A 943 7.41 0.95 -9.99
C ASN A 943 7.19 2.42 -9.59
N ASP A 944 7.93 2.89 -8.58
CA ASP A 944 7.74 4.23 -8.01
C ASP A 944 8.10 5.36 -8.98
N GLU A 945 9.16 5.17 -9.79
CA GLU A 945 9.61 6.14 -10.79
C GLU A 945 8.61 6.24 -11.95
N ASP A 946 8.09 5.10 -12.41
CA ASP A 946 7.06 5.05 -13.47
C ASP A 946 5.74 5.68 -13.00
N GLN A 947 5.34 5.47 -11.75
CA GLN A 947 4.17 6.15 -11.17
C GLN A 947 4.37 7.67 -11.09
N ALA A 948 5.57 8.13 -10.72
CA ALA A 948 5.90 9.56 -10.70
C ALA A 948 5.87 10.16 -12.11
N LEU A 949 6.42 9.45 -13.10
CA LEU A 949 6.38 9.87 -14.49
C LEU A 949 4.96 9.92 -15.06
N LEU A 950 4.11 8.94 -14.73
CA LEU A 950 2.69 8.94 -15.09
C LEU A 950 1.98 10.14 -14.44
N ALA A 951 2.15 10.37 -13.13
CA ALA A 951 1.56 11.48 -12.42
C ALA A 951 1.92 12.84 -13.05
N LYS A 952 3.20 13.06 -13.33
CA LYS A 952 3.67 14.27 -14.01
C LYS A 952 3.04 14.44 -15.39
N THR A 953 3.02 13.37 -16.19
CA THR A 953 2.41 13.38 -17.54
C THR A 953 0.92 13.72 -17.48
N LEU A 954 0.19 13.18 -16.50
CA LEU A 954 -1.22 13.50 -16.30
C LEU A 954 -1.40 14.98 -15.91
N ALA A 955 -0.56 15.53 -15.02
CA ALA A 955 -0.60 16.94 -14.65
C ALA A 955 -0.36 17.88 -15.85
N GLU A 956 0.62 17.55 -16.70
CA GLU A 956 0.88 18.28 -17.95
C GLU A 956 -0.32 18.23 -18.91
N ALA A 957 -0.96 17.07 -19.07
CA ALA A 957 -2.14 16.93 -19.93
C ALA A 957 -3.34 17.75 -19.42
N ILE A 958 -3.52 17.79 -18.09
CA ILE A 958 -4.55 18.59 -17.43
C ILE A 958 -4.26 20.09 -17.63
N LEU A 959 -3.00 20.51 -17.49
CA LEU A 959 -2.59 21.87 -17.80
C LEU A 959 -2.88 22.24 -19.26
N GLN A 960 -2.60 21.35 -20.21
CA GLN A 960 -2.95 21.57 -21.62
C GLN A 960 -4.45 21.71 -21.84
N TYR A 961 -5.28 20.95 -21.12
CA TYR A 961 -6.73 21.08 -21.18
C TYR A 961 -7.18 22.50 -20.77
N PHE A 962 -6.69 23.01 -19.64
CA PHE A 962 -7.04 24.36 -19.17
C PHE A 962 -6.37 25.50 -19.94
N SER A 963 -5.30 25.22 -20.68
CA SER A 963 -4.59 26.22 -21.50
C SER A 963 -5.09 26.31 -22.95
N THR A 964 -5.88 25.34 -23.42
CA THR A 964 -6.37 25.32 -24.80
C THR A 964 -7.59 26.24 -24.97
N PRO A 965 -7.58 27.21 -25.91
CA PRO A 965 -8.78 27.95 -26.28
C PRO A 965 -9.86 26.98 -26.79
N LYS A 966 -11.00 26.93 -26.09
CA LYS A 966 -12.07 25.98 -26.41
C LYS A 966 -12.72 26.39 -27.74
N SER A 967 -12.80 25.46 -28.70
CA SER A 967 -13.40 25.65 -30.03
C SER A 967 -14.51 24.61 -30.25
N PRO A 968 -15.54 24.89 -31.11
CA PRO A 968 -16.68 23.98 -31.26
C PRO A 968 -16.23 22.61 -31.76
N ILE A 969 -16.65 21.55 -31.06
CA ILE A 969 -16.40 20.17 -31.49
C ILE A 969 -17.27 19.91 -32.73
N LYS A 970 -16.63 19.63 -33.87
CA LYS A 970 -17.32 19.28 -35.13
C LYS A 970 -17.99 17.92 -35.06
#